data_AF-A0A4D9CT15-F1
#
_entry.id   AF-A0A4D9CT15-F1
#
_cell.length_a   1.000
_cell.length_b   1.000
_cell.length_c   1.000
_cell.angle_alpha   90.00
_cell.angle_beta   90.00
_cell.angle_gamma   90.00
#
_symmetry.space_group_name_H-M   'P 1'
#
loop_
_entity.id
_entity.type
_entity.pdbx_description
1 polymer ?
#
loop_
_entity_poly.entity_id
_entity_poly.type
_entity_poly.pdbx_seq_one_letter_code
_entity_poly.pdbx_strand_id
1 'polypeptide(L)'
;MGVPAFFRWLSEKYPRTVLDMVEQRPQVVDGVPLPMDLRAPNPNNMEFDNLYIDMNGIIHPCSHPEDRPTPKTEAEMFVNVMVYVDRIFAAVRPRRLVFLAIDGVAPRAKMNQQRTRRFRSAGDARERHEIKVATRQEMVEMGLPVPPEELDKEWDSNVITPGTEFMVTLASYLRFYVAHRVNTCKAWQQVKVLFSDGSEPGEGEHKIMDFIRKERAQPGYDPNTRHILHGLDADLIMLALATHEPHFTILREQVFFGRRGRDGPQVSAAQSAFDAMQGQKADDGLARGEGSRFPYLKPFQMLHIPTLREYLEEEFRSLRDLPFGYNFERVVDDFVFLCFFVGNDFLPHLPSLDIRDGAIDFLLNVYKRVLPAMGDYLTAPGGTVNLEQVDIILAEVGRVEDEVFRRRRAGEEQHQARLNRRVREVERRHGGTVQELSARIVPADVQPLGRPKLPHPVPRLSPMASPFLPAPPGPSPEEKNMKNKSVAQQLREKLKKPKRELENGVAGVEGGPEASDAPIGDDCEAGMKHELDHTTKMETPIIEACDGAKPVKRVKTEDSNIMDDKTDLVILKEPGSVTALGMSVEVCLETTTSAQDSQEGTKEVEEDEEDVGDDAMGEEEDKEEFEDPHIVVPPELEGTELAAAQKELAERVKSKQEARLDRLKEEIEDTIRYHEAGWKDRYYQNKLKKQNLEKGGGREHMYRTYIEGLCWVFQYYYRGCQAWGWFYPFHYAPFASDLVNIERYHVAFEAGKPLRPLEQLMAVLPPESADALPVPLARLMTSQDSPIKDFYPRDVEVDPNGKAMPWLWVTLLPFIDETRLLDAGGRGCARQSVCGG
;
A
#
# COMPACT_ATOMS: atom_id res chain seq x y z
N MET A 1 -2.00 10.55 0.46
CA MET A 1 -1.45 10.14 1.77
C MET A 1 -0.23 9.26 1.54
N GLY A 2 0.58 8.95 2.56
CA GLY A 2 1.59 7.90 2.46
C GLY A 2 1.17 6.67 3.25
N VAL A 3 1.39 5.47 2.70
CA VAL A 3 1.12 4.18 3.38
C VAL A 3 1.59 4.15 4.84
N PRO A 4 2.83 4.59 5.18
CA PRO A 4 3.30 4.56 6.56
C PRO A 4 2.59 5.60 7.44
N ALA A 5 2.12 6.72 6.88
CA ALA A 5 1.52 7.81 7.66
C ALA A 5 0.09 7.49 8.10
N PHE A 6 -0.75 6.94 7.20
CA PHE A 6 -2.11 6.54 7.56
C PHE A 6 -2.11 5.35 8.52
N PHE A 7 -1.34 4.29 8.21
CA PHE A 7 -1.22 3.12 9.09
C PHE A 7 -0.67 3.51 10.48
N ARG A 8 0.29 4.44 10.54
CA ARG A 8 0.79 4.95 11.81
C ARG A 8 -0.29 5.66 12.61
N TRP A 9 -1.02 6.62 12.02
CA TRP A 9 -2.15 7.28 12.70
C TRP A 9 -3.17 6.25 13.22
N LEU A 10 -3.52 5.27 12.40
CA LEU A 10 -4.48 4.23 12.75
C LEU A 10 -3.99 3.34 13.90
N SER A 11 -2.73 2.90 13.86
CA SER A 11 -2.12 2.08 14.92
C SER A 11 -1.90 2.85 16.23
N GLU A 12 -1.60 4.15 16.17
CA GLU A 12 -1.46 5.01 17.36
C GLU A 12 -2.83 5.36 17.98
N LYS A 13 -3.91 5.44 17.17
CA LYS A 13 -5.26 5.75 17.65
C LYS A 13 -6.07 4.52 18.07
N TYR A 14 -5.98 3.43 17.31
CA TYR A 14 -6.77 2.20 17.45
C TYR A 14 -5.84 0.96 17.59
N PRO A 15 -5.00 0.89 18.64
CA PRO A 15 -3.87 -0.05 18.69
C PRO A 15 -4.27 -1.54 18.66
N ARG A 16 -5.46 -1.92 19.15
CA ARG A 16 -5.93 -3.32 19.13
C ARG A 16 -6.35 -3.82 17.75
N THR A 17 -6.36 -2.96 16.75
CA THR A 17 -6.61 -3.38 15.35
C THR A 17 -5.43 -4.13 14.76
N VAL A 18 -4.20 -3.91 15.26
CA VAL A 18 -2.99 -4.57 14.79
C VAL A 18 -2.68 -5.78 15.68
N LEU A 19 -2.60 -6.95 15.06
CA LEU A 19 -2.27 -8.23 15.69
C LEU A 19 -1.03 -8.80 15.02
N ASP A 20 -0.10 -9.36 15.78
CA ASP A 20 1.06 -10.06 15.20
C ASP A 20 0.64 -11.44 14.67
N MET A 21 1.17 -11.84 13.52
CA MET A 21 0.83 -13.13 12.92
C MET A 21 1.80 -14.23 13.37
N VAL A 22 1.26 -15.31 13.92
CA VAL A 22 2.01 -16.49 14.32
C VAL A 22 2.33 -17.33 13.08
N GLU A 23 3.57 -17.27 12.62
CA GLU A 23 4.10 -18.11 11.55
C GLU A 23 4.70 -19.41 12.13
N GLN A 24 4.07 -20.56 11.86
CA GLN A 24 4.71 -21.85 12.12
C GLN A 24 5.87 -22.08 11.15
N ARG A 25 7.03 -22.46 11.69
CA ARG A 25 8.21 -22.84 10.91
C ARG A 25 8.32 -24.38 10.84
N PRO A 26 8.84 -24.94 9.73
CA PRO A 26 9.15 -26.36 9.64
C PRO A 26 10.08 -26.77 10.78
N GLN A 27 9.76 -27.86 11.48
CA GLN A 27 10.70 -28.47 12.42
C GLN A 27 11.84 -29.09 11.61
N VAL A 28 13.08 -28.84 12.01
CA VAL A 28 14.26 -29.41 11.35
C VAL A 28 14.78 -30.56 12.20
N VAL A 29 14.85 -31.76 11.61
CA VAL A 29 15.41 -32.97 12.24
C VAL A 29 16.57 -33.43 11.38
N ASP A 30 17.75 -33.59 11.98
CA ASP A 30 18.99 -33.99 11.29
C ASP A 30 19.33 -33.16 10.04
N GLY A 31 19.01 -31.87 10.06
CA GLY A 31 19.19 -30.93 8.94
C GLY A 31 18.08 -30.96 7.88
N VAL A 32 17.13 -31.89 7.97
CA VAL A 32 15.99 -32.01 7.05
C VAL A 32 14.76 -31.29 7.62
N PRO A 33 14.17 -30.31 6.91
CA PRO A 33 12.92 -29.68 7.33
C PRO A 33 11.74 -30.64 7.11
N LEU A 34 11.05 -31.02 8.19
CA LEU A 34 9.85 -31.84 8.13
C LEU A 34 8.69 -31.05 7.47
N PRO A 35 7.88 -31.71 6.61
CA PRO A 35 6.75 -31.06 5.95
C PRO A 35 5.68 -30.65 6.96
N MET A 36 5.25 -29.39 6.92
CA MET A 36 4.17 -28.87 7.77
C MET A 36 2.80 -29.30 7.22
N ASP A 37 1.90 -29.79 8.08
CA ASP A 37 0.51 -30.03 7.67
C ASP A 37 -0.30 -28.73 7.68
N LEU A 38 -0.40 -28.10 6.51
CA LEU A 38 -1.15 -26.86 6.30
C LEU A 38 -2.69 -27.04 6.42
N ARG A 39 -3.18 -28.29 6.51
CA ARG A 39 -4.60 -28.61 6.77
C ARG A 39 -4.93 -28.59 8.26
N ALA A 40 -3.92 -28.61 9.14
CA ALA A 40 -4.13 -28.45 10.57
C ALA A 40 -4.73 -27.06 10.88
N PRO A 41 -5.40 -26.88 12.02
CA PRO A 41 -5.94 -25.60 12.46
C PRO A 41 -4.89 -24.48 12.40
N ASN A 42 -5.33 -23.25 12.12
CA ASN A 42 -4.44 -22.11 12.02
C ASN A 42 -3.91 -21.73 13.43
N PRO A 43 -2.58 -21.57 13.60
CA PRO A 43 -1.97 -21.21 14.91
C PRO A 43 -2.44 -19.87 15.48
N ASN A 44 -3.04 -19.00 14.67
CA ASN A 44 -3.55 -17.69 15.09
C ASN A 44 -4.91 -17.77 15.81
N ASN A 45 -5.48 -18.97 16.03
CA ASN A 45 -6.85 -19.19 16.53
C ASN A 45 -7.94 -18.53 15.66
N MET A 46 -7.61 -18.25 14.39
CA MET A 46 -8.49 -17.66 13.39
C MET A 46 -8.35 -18.44 12.08
N GLU A 47 -9.44 -19.02 11.60
CA GLU A 47 -9.51 -19.64 10.29
C GLU A 47 -9.92 -18.60 9.23
N PHE A 48 -9.47 -18.80 7.99
CA PHE A 48 -9.78 -17.93 6.86
C PHE A 48 -10.34 -18.76 5.69
N ASP A 49 -11.43 -18.31 5.10
CA ASP A 49 -12.03 -18.97 3.94
C ASP A 49 -11.29 -18.59 2.67
N ASN A 50 -11.14 -17.28 2.47
CA ASN A 50 -10.69 -16.71 1.21
C ASN A 50 -9.43 -15.86 1.44
N LEU A 51 -8.32 -16.30 0.84
CA LEU A 51 -7.07 -15.55 0.74
C LEU A 51 -7.03 -14.79 -0.59
N TYR A 52 -6.86 -13.47 -0.53
CA TYR A 52 -6.63 -12.61 -1.68
C TYR A 52 -5.22 -12.06 -1.62
N ILE A 53 -4.51 -12.03 -2.76
CA ILE A 53 -3.15 -11.54 -2.85
C ILE A 53 -3.07 -10.52 -3.98
N ASP A 54 -2.79 -9.26 -3.62
CA ASP A 54 -2.18 -8.34 -4.57
C ASP A 54 -0.74 -8.81 -4.83
N MET A 55 -0.48 -9.23 -6.06
CA MET A 55 0.82 -9.73 -6.49
C MET A 55 1.82 -8.59 -6.67
N ASN A 56 1.40 -7.36 -6.97
CA ASN A 56 2.32 -6.24 -7.16
C ASN A 56 3.00 -5.84 -5.85
N GLY A 57 2.30 -5.94 -4.72
CA GLY A 57 2.85 -5.90 -3.36
C GLY A 57 3.87 -7.00 -3.02
N ILE A 58 4.03 -8.05 -3.85
CA ILE A 58 5.05 -9.11 -3.69
C ILE A 58 6.18 -8.98 -4.71
N ILE A 59 5.85 -8.70 -5.98
CA ILE A 59 6.82 -8.62 -7.08
C ILE A 59 7.85 -7.52 -6.79
N HIS A 60 7.42 -6.36 -6.27
CA HIS A 60 8.33 -5.27 -5.92
C HIS A 60 9.36 -5.68 -4.82
N PRO A 61 8.96 -6.15 -3.62
CA PRO A 61 9.92 -6.66 -2.62
C PRO A 61 10.77 -7.85 -3.08
N CYS A 62 10.26 -8.70 -3.99
CA CYS A 62 11.05 -9.81 -4.53
C CYS A 62 12.08 -9.35 -5.58
N SER A 63 11.83 -8.25 -6.29
CA SER A 63 12.76 -7.65 -7.26
C SER A 63 13.89 -6.87 -6.59
N HIS A 64 13.59 -6.11 -5.54
CA HIS A 64 14.55 -5.25 -4.83
C HIS A 64 14.43 -5.46 -3.32
N PRO A 65 14.83 -6.64 -2.80
CA PRO A 65 14.74 -6.93 -1.38
C PRO A 65 15.68 -6.04 -0.56
N GLU A 66 15.19 -5.45 0.54
CA GLU A 66 16.02 -4.60 1.41
C GLU A 66 17.06 -5.37 2.24
N ASP A 67 16.77 -6.65 2.52
CA ASP A 67 17.46 -7.44 3.56
C ASP A 67 18.32 -8.59 3.00
N ARG A 68 18.40 -8.73 1.68
CA ARG A 68 19.22 -9.74 0.96
C ARG A 68 19.68 -9.19 -0.41
N PRO A 69 20.63 -9.82 -1.11
CA PRO A 69 21.06 -9.37 -2.44
C PRO A 69 19.91 -9.30 -3.45
N THR A 70 20.00 -8.37 -4.39
CA THR A 70 19.15 -8.32 -5.59
C THR A 70 19.31 -9.61 -6.39
N PRO A 71 18.22 -10.25 -6.86
CA PRO A 71 18.30 -11.42 -7.73
C PRO A 71 19.09 -11.11 -9.02
N LYS A 72 19.85 -12.08 -9.51
CA LYS A 72 20.70 -11.91 -10.70
C LYS A 72 19.94 -12.14 -12.02
N THR A 73 18.79 -12.81 -11.96
CA THR A 73 18.01 -13.21 -13.15
C THR A 73 16.51 -13.14 -12.88
N GLU A 74 15.71 -12.96 -13.94
CA GLU A 74 14.25 -13.05 -13.86
C GLU A 74 13.77 -14.38 -13.27
N ALA A 75 14.39 -15.50 -13.64
CA ALA A 75 14.03 -16.82 -13.11
C ALA A 75 14.19 -16.88 -11.58
N GLU A 76 15.26 -16.30 -11.04
CA GLU A 76 15.45 -16.18 -9.58
C GLU A 76 14.40 -15.26 -8.94
N MET A 77 14.02 -14.15 -9.59
CA MET A 77 12.92 -13.29 -9.15
C MET A 77 11.59 -14.05 -9.10
N PHE A 78 11.29 -14.86 -10.13
CA PHE A 78 10.05 -15.64 -10.20
C PHE A 78 9.99 -16.72 -9.11
N VAL A 79 11.10 -17.44 -8.89
CA VAL A 79 11.21 -18.40 -7.76
C VAL A 79 11.01 -17.68 -6.42
N ASN A 80 11.58 -16.49 -6.24
CA ASN A 80 11.39 -15.68 -5.05
C ASN A 80 9.92 -15.28 -4.82
N VAL A 81 9.19 -14.87 -5.86
CA VAL A 81 7.74 -14.59 -5.79
C VAL A 81 6.96 -15.85 -5.38
N MET A 82 7.24 -17.01 -6.00
CA MET A 82 6.59 -18.28 -5.66
C MET A 82 6.82 -18.69 -4.20
N VAL A 83 8.06 -18.57 -3.72
CA VAL A 83 8.44 -18.86 -2.34
C VAL A 83 7.76 -17.90 -1.35
N TYR A 84 7.52 -16.66 -1.74
CA TYR A 84 6.77 -15.70 -0.93
C TYR A 84 5.26 -16.03 -0.88
N VAL A 85 4.66 -16.45 -2.00
CA VAL A 85 3.26 -16.94 -2.03
C VAL A 85 3.09 -18.20 -1.19
N ASP A 86 4.04 -19.15 -1.25
CA ASP A 86 4.08 -20.33 -0.36
C ASP A 86 4.04 -19.93 1.12
N ARG A 87 4.81 -18.90 1.51
CA ARG A 87 4.86 -18.39 2.90
C ARG A 87 3.51 -17.80 3.33
N ILE A 88 2.91 -16.93 2.50
CA ILE A 88 1.58 -16.36 2.80
C ILE A 88 0.56 -17.50 2.96
N PHE A 89 0.53 -18.45 2.02
CA PHE A 89 -0.40 -19.57 2.08
C PHE A 89 -0.20 -20.41 3.36
N ALA A 90 1.04 -20.69 3.75
CA ALA A 90 1.35 -21.49 4.94
C ALA A 90 0.96 -20.79 6.26
N ALA A 91 1.04 -19.46 6.32
CA ALA A 91 0.63 -18.65 7.46
C ALA A 91 -0.90 -18.49 7.53
N VAL A 92 -1.56 -18.28 6.40
CA VAL A 92 -3.02 -18.02 6.31
C VAL A 92 -3.86 -19.29 6.35
N ARG A 93 -3.44 -20.36 5.66
CA ARG A 93 -4.16 -21.63 5.53
C ARG A 93 -5.62 -21.46 5.06
N PRO A 94 -5.85 -20.85 3.89
CA PRO A 94 -7.20 -20.63 3.36
C PRO A 94 -7.96 -21.95 3.20
N ARG A 95 -9.27 -21.93 3.44
CA ARG A 95 -10.12 -23.14 3.45
C ARG A 95 -11.03 -23.28 2.23
N ARG A 96 -11.24 -22.22 1.43
CA ARG A 96 -12.15 -22.21 0.28
C ARG A 96 -11.51 -21.63 -0.98
N LEU A 97 -10.87 -20.47 -0.89
CA LEU A 97 -10.38 -19.72 -2.06
C LEU A 97 -8.96 -19.17 -1.88
N VAL A 98 -8.18 -19.23 -2.96
CA VAL A 98 -7.02 -18.36 -3.18
C VAL A 98 -7.27 -17.53 -4.43
N PHE A 99 -7.23 -16.21 -4.34
CA PHE A 99 -7.26 -15.29 -5.47
C PHE A 99 -5.89 -14.60 -5.59
N LEU A 100 -5.19 -14.84 -6.70
CA LEU A 100 -3.95 -14.17 -7.05
C LEU A 100 -4.26 -13.11 -8.11
N ALA A 101 -4.09 -11.83 -7.78
CA ALA A 101 -4.39 -10.71 -8.67
C ALA A 101 -3.11 -9.95 -9.05
N ILE A 102 -2.79 -9.90 -10.34
CA ILE A 102 -1.78 -9.01 -10.91
C ILE A 102 -2.47 -7.74 -11.43
N ASP A 103 -1.86 -6.58 -11.27
CA ASP A 103 -2.33 -5.35 -11.94
C ASP A 103 -2.48 -5.57 -13.44
N GLY A 104 -3.59 -5.09 -14.01
CA GLY A 104 -3.77 -4.91 -15.45
C GLY A 104 -3.76 -3.44 -15.84
N VAL A 105 -4.33 -3.13 -17.01
CA VAL A 105 -4.48 -1.73 -17.43
C VAL A 105 -5.35 -0.97 -16.44
N ALA A 106 -4.80 0.10 -15.86
CA ALA A 106 -5.46 0.91 -14.84
C ALA A 106 -6.26 2.07 -15.47
N PRO A 107 -7.19 2.71 -14.72
CA PRO A 107 -7.86 3.92 -15.18
C PRO A 107 -6.87 5.10 -15.36
N ARG A 108 -7.17 6.03 -16.27
CA ARG A 108 -6.29 7.16 -16.62
C ARG A 108 -5.94 8.04 -15.41
N ALA A 109 -6.84 8.15 -14.44
CA ALA A 109 -6.57 8.77 -13.14
C ALA A 109 -5.35 8.15 -12.42
N LYS A 110 -5.29 6.81 -12.30
CA LYS A 110 -4.15 6.09 -11.72
C LYS A 110 -2.92 6.13 -12.62
N MET A 111 -3.09 6.05 -13.94
CA MET A 111 -1.97 6.08 -14.89
C MET A 111 -1.10 7.33 -14.75
N ASN A 112 -1.68 8.49 -14.43
CA ASN A 112 -0.91 9.72 -14.17
C ASN A 112 -0.03 9.61 -12.90
N GLN A 113 -0.54 8.98 -11.84
CA GLN A 113 0.22 8.68 -10.62
C GLN A 113 1.35 7.68 -10.91
N GLN A 114 1.04 6.60 -11.63
CA GLN A 114 2.03 5.60 -12.04
C GLN A 114 3.13 6.24 -12.89
N ARG A 115 2.77 7.01 -13.93
CA ARG A 115 3.73 7.73 -14.78
C ARG A 115 4.64 8.64 -13.98
N THR A 116 4.09 9.40 -13.04
CA THR A 116 4.88 10.25 -12.14
C THR A 116 5.88 9.42 -11.32
N ARG A 117 5.46 8.25 -10.79
CA ARG A 117 6.33 7.32 -10.07
C ARG A 117 7.44 6.75 -10.95
N ARG A 118 7.12 6.35 -12.20
CA ARG A 118 8.07 5.76 -13.16
C ARG A 118 9.12 6.77 -13.63
N PHE A 119 8.71 7.99 -13.99
CA PHE A 119 9.64 9.08 -14.34
C PHE A 119 10.54 9.49 -13.17
N ARG A 120 10.03 9.53 -11.93
CA ARG A 120 10.90 9.72 -10.74
C ARG A 120 11.90 8.58 -10.61
N SER A 121 11.45 7.33 -10.66
CA SER A 121 12.33 6.17 -10.53
C SER A 121 13.46 6.17 -11.57
N ALA A 122 13.17 6.55 -12.82
CA ALA A 122 14.17 6.67 -13.87
C ALA A 122 15.10 7.88 -13.66
N GLY A 123 14.58 9.04 -13.28
CA GLY A 123 15.39 10.22 -12.95
C GLY A 123 16.32 9.97 -11.75
N ASP A 124 15.81 9.34 -10.70
CA ASP A 124 16.58 8.92 -9.53
C ASP A 124 17.66 7.90 -9.93
N ALA A 125 17.33 6.89 -10.75
CA ALA A 125 18.30 5.91 -11.23
C ALA A 125 19.40 6.54 -12.10
N ARG A 126 19.04 7.48 -12.97
CA ARG A 126 19.97 8.26 -13.79
C ARG A 126 20.90 9.10 -12.91
N GLU A 127 20.37 9.81 -11.92
CA GLU A 127 21.15 10.57 -10.94
C GLU A 127 22.10 9.66 -10.14
N ARG A 128 21.63 8.48 -9.68
CA ARG A 128 22.48 7.50 -9.00
C ARG A 128 23.63 7.05 -9.89
N HIS A 129 23.36 6.76 -11.15
CA HIS A 129 24.36 6.35 -12.13
C HIS A 129 25.38 7.47 -12.41
N GLU A 130 24.95 8.69 -12.66
CA GLU A 130 25.82 9.87 -12.84
C GLU A 130 26.78 10.08 -11.65
N ILE A 131 26.25 10.03 -10.41
CA ILE A 131 27.06 10.14 -9.19
C ILE A 131 28.02 8.96 -9.04
N LYS A 132 27.61 7.75 -9.45
CA LYS A 132 28.43 6.53 -9.39
C LYS A 132 29.58 6.58 -10.38
N VAL A 133 29.35 6.98 -11.63
CA VAL A 133 30.39 7.17 -12.65
C VAL A 133 31.40 8.23 -12.21
N ALA A 134 30.94 9.40 -11.76
CA ALA A 134 31.84 10.44 -11.25
C ALA A 134 32.66 9.98 -10.03
N THR A 135 32.08 9.15 -9.16
CA THR A 135 32.80 8.59 -8.00
C THR A 135 33.79 7.50 -8.38
N ARG A 136 33.49 6.66 -9.38
CA ARG A 136 34.43 5.71 -9.98
C ARG A 136 35.66 6.45 -10.54
N GLN A 137 35.43 7.50 -11.33
CA GLN A 137 36.50 8.34 -11.90
C GLN A 137 37.40 8.96 -10.82
N GLU A 138 36.82 9.60 -9.78
CA GLU A 138 37.59 10.13 -8.66
C GLU A 138 38.38 9.06 -7.90
N MET A 139 37.88 7.83 -7.78
CA MET A 139 38.61 6.73 -7.16
C MET A 139 39.81 6.29 -8.00
N VAL A 140 39.70 6.24 -9.33
CA VAL A 140 40.84 6.02 -10.24
C VAL A 140 41.89 7.11 -10.07
N GLU A 141 41.48 8.39 -10.05
CA GLU A 141 42.36 9.54 -9.86
C GLU A 141 43.07 9.55 -8.49
N MET A 142 42.43 9.00 -7.45
CA MET A 142 43.02 8.81 -6.12
C MET A 142 43.89 7.55 -6.01
N GLY A 143 44.01 6.73 -7.06
CA GLY A 143 44.74 5.46 -7.04
C GLY A 143 44.08 4.38 -6.16
N LEU A 144 42.76 4.45 -5.97
CA LEU A 144 41.98 3.50 -5.18
C LEU A 144 41.45 2.35 -6.04
N PRO A 145 41.26 1.14 -5.49
CA PRO A 145 40.69 0.02 -6.23
C PRO A 145 39.23 0.32 -6.61
N VAL A 146 38.91 0.16 -7.90
CA VAL A 146 37.56 0.38 -8.44
C VAL A 146 37.00 -0.96 -8.92
N PRO A 147 35.79 -1.37 -8.51
CA PRO A 147 35.19 -2.63 -8.96
C PRO A 147 34.85 -2.61 -10.46
N PRO A 148 34.79 -3.75 -11.17
CA PRO A 148 34.36 -3.81 -12.57
C PRO A 148 32.97 -3.20 -12.81
N GLU A 149 32.72 -2.73 -14.03
CA GLU A 149 31.45 -2.06 -14.40
C GLU A 149 30.35 -3.04 -14.83
N GLU A 150 30.70 -4.21 -15.36
CA GLU A 150 29.74 -5.22 -15.82
C GLU A 150 28.88 -5.82 -14.67
N LEU A 151 29.36 -5.72 -13.43
CA LEU A 151 28.65 -6.16 -12.22
C LEU A 151 27.56 -5.17 -11.76
N ASP A 152 27.41 -4.01 -12.42
CA ASP A 152 26.62 -2.88 -11.93
C ASP A 152 25.31 -2.59 -12.70
N LYS A 153 24.89 -3.45 -13.64
CA LYS A 153 23.66 -3.23 -14.43
C LYS A 153 22.40 -3.34 -13.53
N GLU A 154 21.88 -2.20 -13.08
CA GLU A 154 20.64 -2.13 -12.28
C GLU A 154 19.45 -2.69 -13.07
N TRP A 155 18.62 -3.51 -12.41
CA TRP A 155 17.39 -4.07 -12.98
C TRP A 155 16.30 -3.00 -13.07
N ASP A 156 15.71 -2.80 -14.26
CA ASP A 156 14.66 -1.78 -14.42
C ASP A 156 13.33 -2.21 -13.79
N SER A 157 13.02 -1.67 -12.61
CA SER A 157 11.74 -1.90 -11.92
C SER A 157 10.49 -1.40 -12.67
N ASN A 158 10.65 -0.62 -13.75
CA ASN A 158 9.56 -0.14 -14.58
C ASN A 158 8.96 -1.23 -15.47
N VAL A 159 9.69 -2.34 -15.73
CA VAL A 159 9.15 -3.50 -16.45
C VAL A 159 8.04 -4.23 -15.70
N ILE A 160 7.87 -3.96 -14.40
CA ILE A 160 6.73 -4.38 -13.58
C ILE A 160 5.51 -3.50 -13.93
N THR A 161 5.07 -3.58 -15.18
CA THR A 161 3.95 -2.84 -15.76
C THR A 161 3.25 -3.73 -16.80
N PRO A 162 1.91 -3.76 -16.86
CA PRO A 162 1.19 -4.67 -17.76
C PRO A 162 1.51 -4.44 -19.24
N GLY A 163 1.70 -5.54 -19.98
CA GLY A 163 2.05 -5.53 -21.40
C GLY A 163 3.53 -5.76 -21.71
N THR A 164 4.42 -5.75 -20.71
CA THR A 164 5.84 -6.09 -20.90
C THR A 164 6.04 -7.60 -21.01
N GLU A 165 7.13 -8.00 -21.67
CA GLU A 165 7.53 -9.40 -21.76
C GLU A 165 7.73 -10.03 -20.37
N PHE A 166 8.38 -9.32 -19.45
CA PHE A 166 8.54 -9.72 -18.05
C PHE A 166 7.21 -10.13 -17.39
N MET A 167 6.15 -9.33 -17.55
CA MET A 167 4.84 -9.63 -16.93
C MET A 167 4.12 -10.82 -17.61
N VAL A 168 4.30 -11.01 -18.91
CA VAL A 168 3.78 -12.17 -19.66
C VAL A 168 4.50 -13.47 -19.25
N THR A 169 5.82 -13.41 -19.11
CA THR A 169 6.65 -14.53 -18.65
C THR A 169 6.32 -14.87 -17.19
N LEU A 170 6.27 -13.87 -16.30
CA LEU A 170 5.85 -14.04 -14.91
C LEU A 170 4.47 -14.70 -14.80
N ALA A 171 3.48 -14.27 -15.59
CA ALA A 171 2.15 -14.88 -15.60
C ALA A 171 2.17 -16.35 -16.04
N SER A 172 3.04 -16.71 -16.98
CA SER A 172 3.23 -18.09 -17.42
C SER A 172 3.90 -18.96 -16.34
N TYR A 173 4.92 -18.42 -15.67
CA TYR A 173 5.56 -19.04 -14.50
C TYR A 173 4.56 -19.25 -13.34
N LEU A 174 3.69 -18.27 -13.07
CA LEU A 174 2.67 -18.37 -12.01
C LEU A 174 1.57 -19.38 -12.35
N ARG A 175 1.14 -19.48 -13.62
CA ARG A 175 0.23 -20.56 -14.08
C ARG A 175 0.84 -21.94 -13.83
N PHE A 176 2.10 -22.13 -14.22
CA PHE A 176 2.83 -23.38 -13.95
C PHE A 176 2.93 -23.67 -12.45
N TYR A 177 3.32 -22.68 -11.64
CA TYR A 177 3.41 -22.79 -10.18
C TYR A 177 2.07 -23.20 -9.54
N VAL A 178 0.96 -22.56 -9.91
CA VAL A 178 -0.38 -22.91 -9.40
C VAL A 178 -0.74 -24.35 -9.79
N ALA A 179 -0.58 -24.73 -11.06
CA ALA A 179 -0.84 -26.09 -11.53
C ALA A 179 0.02 -27.13 -10.78
N HIS A 180 1.32 -26.85 -10.61
CA HIS A 180 2.24 -27.70 -9.89
C HIS A 180 1.88 -27.81 -8.39
N ARG A 181 1.50 -26.71 -7.72
CA ARG A 181 1.09 -26.71 -6.30
C ARG A 181 -0.22 -27.47 -6.07
N VAL A 182 -1.22 -27.32 -6.95
CA VAL A 182 -2.46 -28.11 -6.90
C VAL A 182 -2.17 -29.60 -7.11
N ASN A 183 -1.25 -29.98 -7.99
CA ASN A 183 -0.90 -31.40 -8.17
C ASN A 183 -0.06 -31.98 -7.02
N THR A 184 0.79 -31.19 -6.35
CA THR A 184 1.75 -31.68 -5.34
C THR A 184 1.32 -31.49 -3.89
N CYS A 185 0.50 -30.49 -3.56
CA CYS A 185 0.17 -30.14 -2.18
C CYS A 185 -1.29 -30.41 -1.82
N LYS A 186 -1.51 -31.34 -0.87
CA LYS A 186 -2.84 -31.75 -0.39
C LYS A 186 -3.71 -30.59 0.16
N ALA A 187 -3.10 -29.50 0.64
CA ALA A 187 -3.84 -28.32 1.07
C ALA A 187 -4.31 -27.47 -0.11
N TRP A 188 -3.52 -27.36 -1.18
CA TRP A 188 -3.91 -26.65 -2.41
C TRP A 188 -4.99 -27.40 -3.19
N GLN A 189 -5.04 -28.73 -3.08
CA GLN A 189 -6.12 -29.57 -3.65
C GLN A 189 -7.50 -29.31 -3.06
N GLN A 190 -7.57 -28.69 -1.87
CA GLN A 190 -8.82 -28.46 -1.14
C GLN A 190 -9.40 -27.05 -1.36
N VAL A 191 -8.66 -26.16 -2.05
CA VAL A 191 -9.09 -24.78 -2.30
C VAL A 191 -9.29 -24.53 -3.80
N LYS A 192 -10.25 -23.67 -4.14
CA LYS A 192 -10.35 -23.10 -5.48
C LYS A 192 -9.24 -22.06 -5.65
N VAL A 193 -8.47 -22.14 -6.74
CA VAL A 193 -7.49 -21.09 -7.08
C VAL A 193 -8.00 -20.30 -8.26
N LEU A 194 -8.05 -18.98 -8.11
CA LEU A 194 -8.30 -18.00 -9.17
C LEU A 194 -7.02 -17.21 -9.42
N PHE A 195 -6.66 -17.03 -10.69
CA PHE A 195 -5.51 -16.25 -11.12
C PHE A 195 -5.97 -15.23 -12.17
N SER A 196 -5.94 -13.94 -11.80
CA SER A 196 -6.15 -12.82 -12.71
C SER A 196 -4.78 -12.24 -13.05
N ASP A 197 -4.37 -12.36 -14.32
CA ASP A 197 -3.11 -11.82 -14.79
C ASP A 197 -3.25 -10.37 -15.29
N GLY A 198 -2.15 -9.79 -15.79
CA GLY A 198 -2.14 -8.42 -16.31
C GLY A 198 -2.87 -8.20 -17.64
N SER A 199 -3.46 -9.24 -18.26
CA SER A 199 -4.28 -9.09 -19.47
C SER A 199 -5.70 -8.62 -19.16
N GLU A 200 -6.24 -8.99 -17.99
CA GLU A 200 -7.52 -8.44 -17.51
C GLU A 200 -7.30 -7.01 -16.99
N PRO A 201 -8.10 -6.01 -17.41
CA PRO A 201 -7.95 -4.63 -16.96
C PRO A 201 -8.36 -4.44 -15.50
N GLY A 202 -7.84 -3.38 -14.87
CA GLY A 202 -8.05 -3.01 -13.47
C GLY A 202 -6.82 -3.26 -12.59
N GLU A 203 -6.70 -2.50 -11.51
CA GLU A 203 -5.68 -2.70 -10.47
C GLU A 203 -5.98 -3.96 -9.66
N GLY A 204 -4.96 -4.66 -9.15
CA GLY A 204 -5.08 -5.93 -8.45
C GLY A 204 -6.02 -5.87 -7.25
N GLU A 205 -5.89 -4.81 -6.43
CA GLU A 205 -6.79 -4.53 -5.32
C GLU A 205 -8.24 -4.32 -5.78
N HIS A 206 -8.48 -3.56 -6.86
CA HIS A 206 -9.82 -3.29 -7.35
C HIS A 206 -10.47 -4.51 -8.03
N LYS A 207 -9.69 -5.35 -8.72
CA LYS A 207 -10.13 -6.67 -9.23
C LYS A 207 -10.62 -7.57 -8.08
N ILE A 208 -9.89 -7.62 -6.97
CA ILE A 208 -10.27 -8.35 -5.77
C ILE A 208 -11.58 -7.80 -5.18
N MET A 209 -11.70 -6.48 -5.04
CA MET A 209 -12.91 -5.85 -4.48
C MET A 209 -14.13 -6.02 -5.40
N ASP A 210 -13.95 -5.96 -6.71
CA ASP A 210 -14.99 -6.29 -7.69
C ASP A 210 -15.43 -7.75 -7.60
N PHE A 211 -14.51 -8.69 -7.39
CA PHE A 211 -14.84 -10.09 -7.15
C PHE A 211 -15.65 -10.26 -5.86
N ILE A 212 -15.22 -9.66 -4.74
CA ILE A 212 -15.94 -9.74 -3.45
C ILE A 212 -17.36 -9.17 -3.58
N ARG A 213 -17.53 -8.00 -4.21
CA ARG A 213 -18.86 -7.43 -4.49
C ARG A 213 -19.74 -8.36 -5.33
N LYS A 214 -19.18 -8.98 -6.38
CA LYS A 214 -19.92 -9.89 -7.28
C LYS A 214 -20.33 -11.17 -6.57
N GLU A 215 -19.48 -11.74 -5.71
CA GLU A 215 -19.79 -12.91 -4.88
C GLU A 215 -20.87 -12.58 -3.85
N ARG A 216 -20.74 -11.46 -3.11
CA ARG A 216 -21.73 -10.99 -2.12
C ARG A 216 -23.12 -10.78 -2.72
N ALA A 217 -23.19 -10.41 -4.00
CA ALA A 217 -24.43 -10.24 -4.75
C ALA A 217 -25.05 -11.56 -5.24
N GLN A 218 -24.37 -12.71 -5.15
CA GLN A 218 -24.93 -13.99 -5.58
C GLN A 218 -25.95 -14.57 -4.58
N PRO A 219 -27.04 -15.20 -5.05
CA PRO A 219 -27.91 -15.99 -4.20
C PRO A 219 -27.15 -17.12 -3.52
N GLY A 220 -27.26 -17.22 -2.19
CA GLY A 220 -26.58 -18.26 -1.40
C GLY A 220 -25.13 -17.93 -1.00
N TYR A 221 -24.69 -16.68 -1.16
CA TYR A 221 -23.48 -16.18 -0.52
C TYR A 221 -23.54 -16.38 1.01
N ASP A 222 -22.43 -16.79 1.63
CA ASP A 222 -22.33 -16.92 3.09
C ASP A 222 -21.80 -15.60 3.68
N PRO A 223 -22.64 -14.83 4.42
CA PRO A 223 -22.25 -13.54 4.98
C PRO A 223 -21.21 -13.65 6.12
N ASN A 224 -20.87 -14.86 6.57
CA ASN A 224 -19.82 -15.11 7.57
C ASN A 224 -18.50 -15.58 6.95
N THR A 225 -18.37 -15.50 5.62
CA THR A 225 -17.12 -15.79 4.91
C THR A 225 -15.98 -14.94 5.49
N ARG A 226 -14.85 -15.58 5.79
CA ARG A 226 -13.67 -14.93 6.41
C ARG A 226 -12.64 -14.57 5.35
N HIS A 227 -12.51 -13.27 5.10
CA HIS A 227 -11.64 -12.71 4.07
C HIS A 227 -10.31 -12.28 4.67
N ILE A 228 -9.21 -12.59 3.98
CA ILE A 228 -7.90 -12.00 4.27
C ILE A 228 -7.17 -11.57 3.00
N LEU A 229 -6.73 -10.31 2.98
CA LEU A 229 -6.11 -9.65 1.84
C LEU A 229 -4.65 -9.34 2.14
N HIS A 230 -3.71 -9.91 1.38
CA HIS A 230 -2.31 -9.53 1.44
C HIS A 230 -2.04 -8.27 0.60
N GLY A 231 -1.48 -7.24 1.22
CA GLY A 231 -0.99 -6.03 0.57
C GLY A 231 -0.50 -5.01 1.58
N LEU A 232 0.28 -4.02 1.12
CA LEU A 232 0.88 -3.01 2.01
C LEU A 232 0.10 -1.69 2.03
N ASP A 233 -0.66 -1.38 0.98
CA ASP A 233 -1.23 -0.05 0.74
C ASP A 233 -2.31 0.36 1.74
N ALA A 234 -2.41 1.68 1.99
CA ALA A 234 -3.37 2.24 2.94
C ALA A 234 -4.81 2.22 2.39
N ASP A 235 -4.95 2.33 1.07
CA ASP A 235 -6.22 2.30 0.35
C ASP A 235 -6.94 0.95 0.56
N LEU A 236 -6.20 -0.15 0.75
CA LEU A 236 -6.74 -1.46 1.15
C LEU A 236 -7.61 -1.40 2.41
N ILE A 237 -7.29 -0.53 3.37
CA ILE A 237 -8.05 -0.36 4.63
C ILE A 237 -9.43 0.25 4.32
N MET A 238 -9.45 1.23 3.43
CA MET A 238 -10.67 1.91 2.98
C MET A 238 -11.51 1.00 2.09
N LEU A 239 -10.87 0.27 1.16
CA LEU A 239 -11.52 -0.74 0.32
C LEU A 239 -12.13 -1.87 1.16
N ALA A 240 -11.41 -2.37 2.16
CA ALA A 240 -11.91 -3.40 3.09
C ALA A 240 -13.13 -2.92 3.87
N LEU A 241 -13.12 -1.68 4.38
CA LEU A 241 -14.29 -1.08 5.03
C LEU A 241 -15.48 -0.96 4.07
N ALA A 242 -15.24 -0.50 2.84
CA ALA A 242 -16.24 -0.35 1.78
C ALA A 242 -16.84 -1.67 1.25
N THR A 243 -16.27 -2.83 1.60
CA THR A 243 -16.92 -4.13 1.31
C THR A 243 -18.13 -4.41 2.19
N HIS A 244 -18.18 -3.81 3.39
CA HIS A 244 -19.11 -4.17 4.47
C HIS A 244 -19.13 -5.68 4.80
N GLU A 245 -18.05 -6.42 4.56
CA GLU A 245 -17.90 -7.80 5.04
C GLU A 245 -17.60 -7.79 6.55
N PRO A 246 -18.34 -8.57 7.36
CA PRO A 246 -18.19 -8.53 8.82
C PRO A 246 -16.90 -9.20 9.32
N HIS A 247 -16.19 -9.93 8.46
CA HIS A 247 -15.00 -10.72 8.80
C HIS A 247 -13.87 -10.50 7.78
N PHE A 248 -13.33 -9.28 7.76
CA PHE A 248 -12.23 -8.89 6.85
C PHE A 248 -10.92 -8.64 7.61
N THR A 249 -9.80 -9.17 7.13
CA THR A 249 -8.46 -8.92 7.68
C THR A 249 -7.49 -8.49 6.58
N ILE A 250 -6.56 -7.58 6.87
CA ILE A 250 -5.48 -7.25 5.94
C ILE A 250 -4.17 -7.80 6.47
N LEU A 251 -3.48 -8.59 5.66
CA LEU A 251 -2.17 -9.16 5.95
C LEU A 251 -1.08 -8.27 5.35
N ARG A 252 -0.10 -7.89 6.17
CA ARG A 252 1.00 -7.00 5.79
C ARG A 252 2.30 -7.36 6.50
N GLU A 253 3.43 -6.94 5.96
CA GLU A 253 4.69 -6.97 6.72
C GLU A 253 4.69 -5.90 7.82
N GLN A 254 5.37 -6.19 8.94
CA GLN A 254 5.65 -5.24 10.01
C GLN A 254 6.60 -4.13 9.50
N VAL A 255 6.19 -2.87 9.69
CA VAL A 255 7.01 -1.70 9.35
C VAL A 255 7.60 -1.11 10.63
N PHE A 256 8.92 -1.23 10.79
CA PHE A 256 9.64 -0.71 11.95
C PHE A 256 9.83 0.81 11.84
N PHE A 257 9.10 1.58 12.65
CA PHE A 257 9.21 3.04 12.70
C PHE A 257 10.36 3.50 13.61
N GLY A 258 11.54 3.69 13.03
CA GLY A 258 12.63 4.49 13.63
C GLY A 258 13.99 3.80 13.72
N ARG A 259 15.05 4.60 13.52
CA ARG A 259 16.49 4.23 13.60
C ARG A 259 16.91 2.96 12.82
N ARG A 260 17.18 3.14 11.51
CA ARG A 260 18.41 2.57 10.91
C ARG A 260 19.63 3.34 11.46
N GLY A 261 19.90 3.18 12.76
CA GLY A 261 21.15 3.62 13.38
C GLY A 261 22.29 2.64 13.02
N ARG A 262 23.54 3.06 13.16
CA ARG A 262 24.73 2.25 12.82
C ARG A 262 25.03 1.12 13.82
N ASP A 263 24.05 0.80 14.66
CA ASP A 263 23.99 -0.34 15.56
C ASP A 263 22.65 -1.05 15.30
N GLY A 264 22.69 -2.37 15.04
CA GLY A 264 21.46 -3.18 14.97
C GLY A 264 20.73 -3.24 16.32
N PRO A 265 19.62 -4.01 16.43
CA PRO A 265 18.90 -4.13 17.69
C PRO A 265 19.74 -4.86 18.75
N GLN A 266 20.58 -4.10 19.47
CA GLN A 266 20.91 -4.42 20.84
C GLN A 266 19.61 -4.32 21.66
N VAL A 267 18.90 -5.44 21.73
CA VAL A 267 18.10 -5.77 22.90
C VAL A 267 18.98 -5.43 24.10
N SER A 268 18.57 -4.46 24.92
CA SER A 268 19.46 -3.97 25.96
C SER A 268 19.83 -5.15 26.86
N ALA A 269 21.13 -5.37 27.10
CA ALA A 269 21.58 -6.51 27.91
C ALA A 269 20.99 -6.49 29.33
N ALA A 270 20.49 -5.33 29.78
CA ALA A 270 19.72 -5.17 31.01
C ALA A 270 18.31 -5.80 30.97
N GLN A 271 17.63 -5.81 29.82
CA GLN A 271 16.34 -6.48 29.65
C GLN A 271 16.53 -8.00 29.72
N SER A 272 17.44 -8.55 28.90
CA SER A 272 17.77 -9.98 28.89
C SER A 272 18.32 -10.48 30.23
N ALA A 273 19.00 -9.64 31.00
CA ALA A 273 19.42 -9.98 32.37
C ALA A 273 18.27 -10.01 33.39
N PHE A 274 17.18 -9.28 33.14
CA PHE A 274 15.99 -9.30 34.01
C PHE A 274 15.14 -10.55 33.74
N ASP A 275 14.94 -10.89 32.47
CA ASP A 275 14.19 -12.08 32.05
C ASP A 275 14.95 -13.38 32.41
N ALA A 276 16.30 -13.38 32.34
CA ALA A 276 17.12 -14.48 32.82
C ALA A 276 17.01 -14.75 34.33
N MET A 277 16.43 -13.83 35.11
CA MET A 277 16.27 -13.98 36.56
C MET A 277 14.90 -14.57 36.97
N GLN A 278 13.91 -14.59 36.06
CA GLN A 278 12.63 -15.26 36.25
C GLN A 278 12.55 -16.45 35.29
N GLY A 279 12.90 -17.65 35.79
CA GLY A 279 13.08 -18.86 34.99
C GLY A 279 11.81 -19.44 34.35
N GLN A 280 11.23 -18.73 33.39
CA GLN A 280 10.26 -19.25 32.42
C GLN A 280 10.95 -19.37 31.06
N LYS A 281 11.57 -20.53 30.80
CA LYS A 281 12.06 -20.87 29.46
C LYS A 281 10.89 -21.25 28.56
N ALA A 282 10.59 -20.42 27.56
CA ALA A 282 10.23 -20.93 26.24
C ALA A 282 11.55 -21.25 25.52
N ASP A 283 11.59 -22.36 24.77
CA ASP A 283 12.82 -22.98 24.29
C ASP A 283 13.24 -22.49 22.89
N ASP A 284 13.54 -21.19 22.75
CA ASP A 284 13.93 -20.56 21.48
C ASP A 284 15.43 -20.73 21.17
N GLY A 285 15.95 -21.94 21.37
CA GLY A 285 17.36 -22.30 21.31
C GLY A 285 17.92 -22.70 19.93
N LEU A 286 17.44 -22.13 18.82
CA LEU A 286 17.87 -22.55 17.46
C LEU A 286 17.90 -21.39 16.42
N ALA A 287 18.72 -20.37 16.67
CA ALA A 287 18.90 -19.23 15.76
C ALA A 287 20.37 -19.02 15.36
N ARG A 288 20.86 -19.82 14.40
CA ARG A 288 22.01 -19.59 13.47
C ARG A 288 22.38 -20.89 12.75
N GLY A 289 21.56 -21.30 11.78
CA GLY A 289 21.87 -22.38 10.84
C GLY A 289 21.78 -21.86 9.41
N GLU A 290 22.77 -22.17 8.59
CA GLU A 290 22.87 -21.77 7.17
C GLU A 290 21.85 -22.49 6.25
N GLY A 291 20.91 -23.25 6.83
CA GLY A 291 19.89 -24.05 6.12
C GLY A 291 18.46 -23.50 6.15
N SER A 292 18.22 -22.26 6.62
CA SER A 292 16.86 -21.69 6.53
C SER A 292 16.54 -21.32 5.08
N ARG A 293 15.57 -22.02 4.46
CA ARG A 293 14.97 -21.65 3.16
C ARG A 293 14.35 -20.23 3.17
N PHE A 294 14.14 -19.65 4.35
CA PHE A 294 13.67 -18.29 4.54
C PHE A 294 14.62 -17.52 5.47
N PRO A 295 15.75 -16.99 4.97
CA PRO A 295 16.64 -16.14 5.75
C PRO A 295 16.06 -14.72 5.81
N TYR A 296 15.87 -14.19 7.02
CA TYR A 296 15.52 -12.78 7.30
C TYR A 296 14.32 -12.21 6.53
N LEU A 297 13.12 -12.72 6.83
CA LEU A 297 11.87 -12.08 6.39
C LEU A 297 11.24 -11.27 7.53
N LYS A 298 10.70 -10.09 7.18
CA LYS A 298 9.94 -9.23 8.10
C LYS A 298 8.72 -9.99 8.60
N PRO A 299 8.41 -9.98 9.91
CA PRO A 299 7.28 -10.73 10.45
C PRO A 299 5.97 -10.16 9.91
N PHE A 300 4.99 -11.03 9.71
CA PHE A 300 3.66 -10.60 9.30
C PHE A 300 2.84 -10.01 10.46
N GLN A 301 2.00 -9.04 10.14
CA GLN A 301 0.97 -8.49 11.00
C GLN A 301 -0.38 -8.52 10.29
N MET A 302 -1.44 -8.74 11.06
CA MET A 302 -2.82 -8.70 10.65
C MET A 302 -3.45 -7.39 11.14
N LEU A 303 -4.07 -6.63 10.24
CA LEU A 303 -4.96 -5.53 10.59
C LEU A 303 -6.40 -6.04 10.57
N HIS A 304 -7.00 -6.15 11.74
CA HIS A 304 -8.33 -6.71 11.97
C HIS A 304 -9.43 -5.66 11.81
N ILE A 305 -10.09 -5.65 10.66
CA ILE A 305 -11.13 -4.66 10.30
C ILE A 305 -12.38 -4.73 11.20
N PRO A 306 -12.84 -5.90 11.72
CA PRO A 306 -13.95 -5.94 12.67
C PRO A 306 -13.67 -5.12 13.95
N THR A 307 -12.47 -5.24 14.51
CA THR A 307 -12.06 -4.41 15.66
C THR A 307 -11.93 -2.93 15.29
N LEU A 308 -11.52 -2.61 14.06
CA LEU A 308 -11.56 -1.21 13.58
C LEU A 308 -13.00 -0.68 13.52
N ARG A 309 -13.95 -1.50 13.06
CA ARG A 309 -15.38 -1.15 13.01
C ARG A 309 -15.95 -0.95 14.43
N GLU A 310 -15.61 -1.79 15.40
CA GLU A 310 -15.95 -1.56 16.83
C GLU A 310 -15.40 -0.22 17.35
N TYR A 311 -14.15 0.13 17.02
CA TYR A 311 -13.57 1.42 17.38
C TYR A 311 -14.30 2.60 16.72
N LEU A 312 -14.72 2.48 15.45
CA LEU A 312 -15.50 3.51 14.76
C LEU A 312 -16.90 3.65 15.36
N GLU A 313 -17.55 2.56 15.75
CA GLU A 313 -18.87 2.61 16.39
C GLU A 313 -18.82 3.34 17.75
N GLU A 314 -17.74 3.15 18.52
CA GLU A 314 -17.46 3.91 19.74
C GLU A 314 -17.15 5.38 19.45
N GLU A 315 -16.24 5.67 18.50
CA GLU A 315 -15.85 7.04 18.08
C GLU A 315 -17.06 7.88 17.64
N PHE A 316 -18.06 7.24 17.02
CA PHE A 316 -19.29 7.86 16.52
C PHE A 316 -20.53 7.63 17.40
N ARG A 317 -20.38 7.09 18.63
CA ARG A 317 -21.52 6.84 19.54
C ARG A 317 -22.40 8.07 19.78
N SER A 318 -21.82 9.27 19.77
CA SER A 318 -22.55 10.54 19.93
C SER A 318 -23.54 10.86 18.82
N LEU A 319 -23.53 10.10 17.72
CA LEU A 319 -24.43 10.25 16.57
C LEU A 319 -25.60 9.26 16.58
N ARG A 320 -25.81 8.47 17.64
CA ARG A 320 -26.92 7.49 17.66
C ARG A 320 -28.32 8.14 17.61
N ASP A 321 -28.45 9.38 18.08
CA ASP A 321 -29.71 10.13 18.14
C ASP A 321 -29.89 11.12 16.96
N LEU A 322 -29.52 10.71 15.74
CA LEU A 322 -29.68 11.53 14.52
C LEU A 322 -31.16 11.73 14.14
N PRO A 323 -31.57 12.93 13.69
CA PRO A 323 -32.97 13.24 13.39
C PRO A 323 -33.53 12.49 12.17
N PHE A 324 -32.67 12.04 11.25
CA PHE A 324 -33.02 11.23 10.08
C PHE A 324 -32.76 9.72 10.27
N GLY A 325 -32.37 9.29 11.49
CA GLY A 325 -32.10 7.90 11.84
C GLY A 325 -30.63 7.50 11.66
N TYR A 326 -30.08 6.81 12.66
CA TYR A 326 -28.70 6.35 12.67
C TYR A 326 -28.52 5.00 11.95
N ASN A 327 -27.56 4.95 11.02
CA ASN A 327 -27.08 3.74 10.37
C ASN A 327 -25.53 3.73 10.40
N PHE A 328 -24.94 2.75 11.08
CA PHE A 328 -23.50 2.64 11.23
C PHE A 328 -22.76 2.40 9.89
N GLU A 329 -23.33 1.64 8.95
CA GLU A 329 -22.67 1.41 7.66
C GLU A 329 -22.51 2.71 6.86
N ARG A 330 -23.51 3.59 6.89
CA ARG A 330 -23.44 4.92 6.25
C ARG A 330 -22.42 5.84 6.93
N VAL A 331 -22.19 5.66 8.23
CA VAL A 331 -21.12 6.37 8.95
C VAL A 331 -19.74 5.81 8.55
N VAL A 332 -19.63 4.52 8.24
CA VAL A 332 -18.40 3.94 7.65
C VAL A 332 -18.16 4.47 6.24
N ASP A 333 -19.20 4.61 5.42
CA ASP A 333 -19.12 5.22 4.08
C ASP A 333 -18.62 6.66 4.13
N ASP A 334 -19.21 7.47 5.01
CA ASP A 334 -18.80 8.84 5.25
C ASP A 334 -17.37 8.92 5.82
N PHE A 335 -16.95 7.97 6.68
CA PHE A 335 -15.58 7.89 7.17
C PHE A 335 -14.57 7.63 6.04
N VAL A 336 -14.88 6.69 5.13
CA VAL A 336 -14.06 6.40 3.94
C VAL A 336 -13.98 7.63 3.05
N PHE A 337 -15.11 8.28 2.76
CA PHE A 337 -15.17 9.48 1.95
C PHE A 337 -14.40 10.66 2.56
N LEU A 338 -14.52 10.89 3.87
CA LEU A 338 -13.77 11.93 4.59
C LEU A 338 -12.26 11.72 4.49
N CYS A 339 -11.79 10.47 4.46
CA CYS A 339 -10.37 10.19 4.30
C CYS A 339 -9.84 10.66 2.93
N PHE A 340 -10.64 10.63 1.85
CA PHE A 340 -10.18 11.06 0.52
C PHE A 340 -9.68 12.51 0.46
N PHE A 341 -10.22 13.42 1.27
CA PHE A 341 -9.75 14.82 1.36
C PHE A 341 -8.30 14.97 1.84
N VAL A 342 -7.81 14.02 2.63
CA VAL A 342 -6.43 14.00 3.15
C VAL A 342 -5.45 13.40 2.11
N GLY A 343 -5.98 12.92 0.98
CA GLY A 343 -5.26 12.60 -0.25
C GLY A 343 -5.24 11.11 -0.60
N ASN A 344 -5.55 10.80 -1.83
CA ASN A 344 -5.57 9.44 -2.40
C ASN A 344 -4.61 9.40 -3.62
N ASP A 345 -4.58 8.30 -4.35
CA ASP A 345 -3.72 8.18 -5.55
C ASP A 345 -4.21 8.98 -6.77
N PHE A 346 -5.49 9.40 -6.78
CA PHE A 346 -6.15 10.00 -7.94
C PHE A 346 -6.26 11.53 -7.85
N LEU A 347 -6.21 12.09 -6.64
CA LEU A 347 -6.31 13.52 -6.35
C LEU A 347 -5.20 14.00 -5.40
N PRO A 348 -4.61 15.18 -5.66
CA PRO A 348 -3.77 15.86 -4.67
C PRO A 348 -4.58 16.18 -3.40
N HIS A 349 -3.91 16.11 -2.25
CA HIS A 349 -4.49 16.49 -0.96
C HIS A 349 -4.78 17.98 -0.89
N LEU A 350 -5.86 18.38 -0.21
CA LEU A 350 -6.13 19.80 0.06
C LEU A 350 -4.95 20.41 0.84
N PRO A 351 -4.43 21.61 0.49
CA PRO A 351 -3.18 22.12 1.09
C PRO A 351 -3.25 22.32 2.62
N SER A 352 -4.46 22.53 3.14
CA SER A 352 -4.81 22.68 4.56
C SER A 352 -4.96 21.35 5.31
N LEU A 353 -4.92 20.19 4.64
CA LEU A 353 -5.10 18.87 5.26
C LEU A 353 -3.88 17.96 5.06
N ASP A 354 -3.14 17.70 6.15
CA ASP A 354 -2.04 16.71 6.21
C ASP A 354 -2.28 15.80 7.43
N ILE A 355 -2.12 14.47 7.29
CA ILE A 355 -2.30 13.52 8.41
C ILE A 355 -1.44 13.94 9.62
N ARG A 356 -0.23 14.44 9.36
CA ARG A 356 0.75 14.80 10.39
C ARG A 356 0.31 15.99 11.25
N ASP A 357 -0.60 16.82 10.73
CA ASP A 357 -1.22 17.93 11.44
C ASP A 357 -2.52 17.52 12.18
N GLY A 358 -2.90 16.24 12.12
CA GLY A 358 -4.13 15.71 12.72
C GLY A 358 -5.37 15.92 11.85
N ALA A 359 -5.22 16.07 10.52
CA ALA A 359 -6.33 16.38 9.61
C ALA A 359 -7.51 15.39 9.69
N ILE A 360 -7.25 14.09 9.84
CA ILE A 360 -8.31 13.09 9.98
C ILE A 360 -9.11 13.35 11.25
N ASP A 361 -8.45 13.46 12.41
CA ASP A 361 -9.15 13.76 13.68
C ASP A 361 -9.89 15.10 13.65
N PHE A 362 -9.40 16.10 12.93
CA PHE A 362 -10.14 17.33 12.67
C PHE A 362 -11.44 17.06 11.89
N LEU A 363 -11.36 16.38 10.75
CA LEU A 363 -12.53 16.03 9.92
C LEU A 363 -13.56 15.20 10.70
N LEU A 364 -13.14 14.20 11.46
CA LEU A 364 -14.03 13.38 12.31
C LEU A 364 -14.78 14.23 13.34
N ASN A 365 -14.11 15.21 13.95
CA ASN A 365 -14.73 16.10 14.94
C ASN A 365 -15.63 17.16 14.28
N VAL A 366 -15.29 17.65 13.08
CA VAL A 366 -16.18 18.51 12.28
C VAL A 366 -17.46 17.75 11.94
N TYR A 367 -17.34 16.56 11.34
CA TYR A 367 -18.46 15.68 10.97
C TYR A 367 -19.39 15.39 12.15
N LYS A 368 -18.85 14.91 13.29
CA LYS A 368 -19.65 14.63 14.51
C LYS A 368 -20.43 15.85 15.03
N ARG A 369 -19.93 17.06 14.79
CA ARG A 369 -20.56 18.31 15.23
C ARG A 369 -21.64 18.80 14.25
N VAL A 370 -21.44 18.63 12.94
CA VAL A 370 -22.37 19.18 11.93
C VAL A 370 -23.46 18.20 11.50
N LEU A 371 -23.19 16.88 11.48
CA LEU A 371 -24.14 15.87 11.02
C LEU A 371 -25.51 15.91 11.72
N PRO A 372 -25.63 16.17 13.04
CA PRO A 372 -26.95 16.29 13.68
C PRO A 372 -27.80 17.48 13.21
N ALA A 373 -27.20 18.45 12.52
CA ALA A 373 -27.90 19.58 11.88
C ALA A 373 -28.03 19.42 10.35
N MET A 374 -27.47 18.34 9.78
CA MET A 374 -27.59 17.98 8.37
C MET A 374 -28.89 17.21 8.11
N GLY A 375 -29.28 17.11 6.83
CA GLY A 375 -30.50 16.39 6.41
C GLY A 375 -30.29 14.90 6.13
N ASP A 376 -29.07 14.49 5.80
CA ASP A 376 -28.65 13.13 5.46
C ASP A 376 -27.12 13.02 5.67
N TYR A 377 -26.56 11.83 5.44
CA TYR A 377 -25.13 11.55 5.36
C TYR A 377 -24.45 12.27 4.17
N LEU A 378 -23.11 12.36 4.20
CA LEU A 378 -22.27 12.90 3.12
C LEU A 378 -22.34 12.03 1.86
N THR A 379 -22.54 10.74 2.04
CA THR A 379 -22.63 9.72 0.99
C THR A 379 -24.00 9.06 1.00
N ALA A 380 -24.51 8.72 -0.18
CA ALA A 380 -25.82 8.13 -0.40
C ALA A 380 -25.73 6.68 -0.93
N PRO A 381 -26.76 5.84 -0.68
CA PRO A 381 -26.68 4.40 -0.90
C PRO A 381 -26.23 4.02 -2.30
N GLY A 382 -25.37 3.01 -2.38
CA GLY A 382 -24.78 2.56 -3.64
C GLY A 382 -23.80 3.55 -4.24
N GLY A 383 -22.94 4.21 -3.45
CA GLY A 383 -21.76 4.91 -3.97
C GLY A 383 -22.01 6.26 -4.62
N THR A 384 -23.03 7.02 -4.21
CA THR A 384 -23.25 8.41 -4.66
C THR A 384 -22.86 9.41 -3.57
N VAL A 385 -22.51 10.64 -3.94
CA VAL A 385 -22.07 11.68 -3.00
C VAL A 385 -23.13 12.78 -2.90
N ASN A 386 -23.50 13.17 -1.68
CA ASN A 386 -24.44 14.26 -1.43
C ASN A 386 -23.68 15.59 -1.32
N LEU A 387 -23.51 16.26 -2.46
CA LEU A 387 -22.70 17.47 -2.58
C LEU A 387 -23.18 18.62 -1.66
N GLU A 388 -24.47 18.71 -1.37
CA GLU A 388 -25.02 19.72 -0.44
C GLU A 388 -24.46 19.55 0.99
N GLN A 389 -24.32 18.30 1.47
CA GLN A 389 -23.77 18.04 2.81
C GLN A 389 -22.24 18.15 2.81
N VAL A 390 -21.59 17.83 1.69
CA VAL A 390 -20.14 17.99 1.53
C VAL A 390 -19.72 19.46 1.51
N ASP A 391 -20.52 20.36 0.93
CA ASP A 391 -20.28 21.81 0.94
C ASP A 391 -20.14 22.34 2.38
N ILE A 392 -21.01 21.88 3.30
CA ILE A 392 -20.99 22.26 4.72
C ILE A 392 -19.68 21.83 5.41
N ILE A 393 -19.16 20.63 5.09
CA ILE A 393 -17.86 20.16 5.61
C ILE A 393 -16.73 21.04 5.08
N LEU A 394 -16.72 21.31 3.77
CA LEU A 394 -15.69 22.13 3.13
C LEU A 394 -15.71 23.58 3.61
N ALA A 395 -16.89 24.14 3.91
CA ALA A 395 -17.02 25.46 4.53
C ALA A 395 -16.39 25.51 5.93
N GLU A 396 -16.50 24.44 6.73
CA GLU A 396 -15.83 24.35 8.04
C GLU A 396 -14.31 24.17 7.93
N VAL A 397 -13.83 23.40 6.94
CA VAL A 397 -12.39 23.32 6.62
C VAL A 397 -11.86 24.68 6.16
N GLY A 398 -12.60 25.35 5.27
CA GLY A 398 -12.28 26.67 4.71
C GLY A 398 -12.15 27.76 5.77
N ARG A 399 -12.92 27.70 6.86
CA ARG A 399 -12.86 28.63 8.00
C ARG A 399 -11.56 28.56 8.80
N VAL A 400 -10.81 27.45 8.74
CA VAL A 400 -9.61 27.24 9.58
C VAL A 400 -8.30 27.29 8.81
N GLU A 401 -8.30 27.39 7.48
CA GLU A 401 -7.09 27.32 6.63
C GLU A 401 -6.02 28.33 7.06
N ASP A 402 -6.41 29.59 7.28
CA ASP A 402 -5.52 30.65 7.80
C ASP A 402 -4.86 30.29 9.13
N GLU A 403 -5.57 29.60 10.03
CA GLU A 403 -5.02 29.20 11.33
C GLU A 403 -4.09 27.99 11.19
N VAL A 404 -4.46 27.01 10.36
CA VAL A 404 -3.64 25.83 10.07
C VAL A 404 -2.29 26.26 9.50
N PHE A 405 -2.26 27.14 8.50
CA PHE A 405 -1.01 27.59 7.89
C PHE A 405 -0.10 28.36 8.87
N ARG A 406 -0.66 29.27 9.68
CA ARG A 406 0.10 29.96 10.74
C ARG A 406 0.64 28.99 11.79
N ARG A 407 -0.15 27.97 12.17
CA ARG A 407 0.25 26.95 13.16
C ARG A 407 1.37 26.04 12.62
N ARG A 408 1.28 25.63 11.35
CA ARG A 408 2.30 24.81 10.66
C ARG A 408 3.65 25.54 10.67
N ARG A 409 3.67 26.80 10.24
CA ARG A 409 4.87 27.65 10.25
C ARG A 409 5.48 27.81 11.65
N ALA A 410 4.65 28.09 12.67
CA ALA A 410 5.12 28.18 14.05
C ALA A 410 5.69 26.86 14.59
N GLY A 411 5.17 25.72 14.13
CA GLY A 411 5.71 24.39 14.43
C GLY A 411 7.08 24.13 13.80
N GLU A 412 7.24 24.48 12.52
CA GLU A 412 8.50 24.41 11.77
C GLU A 412 9.59 25.28 12.43
N GLU A 413 9.29 26.53 12.77
CA GLU A 413 10.22 27.44 13.45
C GLU A 413 10.64 26.93 14.83
N GLN A 414 9.71 26.36 15.61
CA GLN A 414 10.03 25.71 16.88
C GLN A 414 10.90 24.46 16.70
N HIS A 415 10.67 23.67 15.64
CA HIS A 415 11.49 22.50 15.33
C HIS A 415 12.92 22.93 14.94
N GLN A 416 13.06 23.91 14.06
CA GLN A 416 14.36 24.43 13.64
C GLN A 416 15.13 25.07 14.81
N ALA A 417 14.45 25.80 15.69
CA ALA A 417 15.06 26.33 16.92
C ALA A 417 15.56 25.20 17.86
N ARG A 418 14.84 24.08 17.96
CA ARG A 418 15.28 22.90 18.73
C ARG A 418 16.48 22.20 18.09
N LEU A 419 16.51 22.05 16.76
CA LEU A 419 17.66 21.51 16.02
C LEU A 419 18.90 22.40 16.22
N ASN A 420 18.78 23.70 15.95
CA ASN A 420 19.87 24.67 16.13
C ASN A 420 20.40 24.68 17.57
N ARG A 421 19.52 24.51 18.58
CA ARG A 421 19.95 24.39 19.98
C ARG A 421 20.74 23.10 20.25
N ARG A 422 20.35 21.96 19.65
CA ARG A 422 21.08 20.69 19.75
C ARG A 422 22.45 20.78 19.08
N VAL A 423 22.53 21.30 17.86
CA VAL A 423 23.81 21.53 17.14
C VAL A 423 24.77 22.36 18.01
N ARG A 424 24.32 23.53 18.50
CA ARG A 424 25.09 24.41 19.40
C ARG A 424 25.44 23.80 20.76
N GLU A 425 24.77 22.73 21.18
CA GLU A 425 25.14 21.98 22.38
C GLU A 425 26.19 20.91 22.09
N VAL A 426 26.14 20.27 20.92
CA VAL A 426 27.14 19.30 20.48
C VAL A 426 28.46 20.00 20.14
N GLU A 427 28.43 21.13 19.43
CA GLU A 427 29.59 21.99 19.13
C GLU A 427 30.35 22.38 20.42
N ARG A 428 29.62 22.93 21.42
CA ARG A 428 30.19 23.32 22.72
C ARG A 428 30.74 22.15 23.54
N ARG A 429 30.35 20.91 23.26
CA ARG A 429 30.85 19.72 23.98
C ARG A 429 32.07 19.09 23.32
N HIS A 430 32.29 19.27 22.02
CA HIS A 430 33.32 18.53 21.28
C HIS A 430 34.45 19.39 20.71
N GLY A 431 34.30 20.72 20.59
CA GLY A 431 35.41 21.62 20.25
C GLY A 431 36.12 21.33 18.92
N GLY A 432 35.44 20.63 18.01
CA GLY A 432 35.97 20.14 16.73
C GLY A 432 35.04 20.48 15.57
N THR A 433 35.57 20.38 14.36
CA THR A 433 34.99 20.94 13.13
C THR A 433 33.62 20.37 12.79
N VAL A 434 32.73 21.25 12.28
CA VAL A 434 31.28 20.99 12.03
C VAL A 434 31.01 19.73 11.18
N GLN A 435 31.96 19.35 10.31
CA GLN A 435 31.81 18.31 9.29
C GLN A 435 31.70 16.86 9.82
N GLU A 436 32.24 16.55 11.01
CA GLU A 436 32.10 15.21 11.61
C GLU A 436 30.80 15.02 12.43
N LEU A 437 30.09 16.12 12.71
CA LEU A 437 28.98 16.14 13.66
C LEU A 437 27.60 16.05 12.98
N SER A 438 27.47 16.50 11.72
CA SER A 438 26.24 16.33 10.93
C SER A 438 25.85 14.86 10.80
N ALA A 439 26.82 13.98 10.50
CA ALA A 439 26.63 12.53 10.38
C ALA A 439 26.17 11.82 11.68
N ARG A 440 26.23 12.50 12.85
CA ARG A 440 25.76 11.95 14.14
C ARG A 440 24.37 12.47 14.54
N ILE A 441 23.87 13.52 13.88
CA ILE A 441 22.54 14.08 14.15
C ILE A 441 21.58 13.54 13.08
N VAL A 442 21.21 12.26 13.24
CA VAL A 442 20.07 11.69 12.50
C VAL A 442 18.84 12.56 12.78
N PRO A 443 18.08 13.02 11.76
CA PRO A 443 16.81 13.67 11.99
C PRO A 443 15.91 12.71 12.78
N ALA A 444 15.59 13.06 14.02
CA ALA A 444 14.44 12.47 14.67
C ALA A 444 13.24 12.98 13.88
N ASP A 445 12.53 12.06 13.20
CA ASP A 445 11.31 12.35 12.45
C ASP A 445 10.43 13.35 13.20
N VAL A 446 9.79 14.24 12.45
CA VAL A 446 8.89 15.28 12.95
C VAL A 446 7.90 14.65 13.94
N GLN A 447 8.20 14.78 15.23
CA GLN A 447 7.24 14.44 16.27
C GLN A 447 6.08 15.41 16.09
N PRO A 448 4.84 14.91 15.89
CA PRO A 448 3.69 15.79 15.81
C PRO A 448 3.62 16.62 17.09
N LEU A 449 3.13 17.85 16.97
CA LEU A 449 2.83 18.71 18.11
C LEU A 449 2.00 17.91 19.11
N GLY A 450 2.52 17.70 20.32
CA GLY A 450 1.89 16.84 21.32
C GLY A 450 0.44 17.26 21.56
N ARG A 451 -0.47 16.29 21.63
CA ARG A 451 -1.93 16.51 21.71
C ARG A 451 -2.27 17.68 22.65
N PRO A 452 -2.96 18.73 22.18
CA PRO A 452 -3.37 19.82 23.05
C PRO A 452 -4.36 19.31 24.10
N LYS A 453 -4.23 19.79 25.34
CA LYS A 453 -5.39 19.85 26.23
C LYS A 453 -6.33 20.88 25.61
N LEU A 454 -7.51 20.44 25.17
CA LEU A 454 -8.53 21.33 24.64
C LEU A 454 -8.84 22.44 25.67
N PRO A 455 -9.02 23.70 25.25
CA PRO A 455 -9.56 24.72 26.14
C PRO A 455 -10.95 24.30 26.60
N HIS A 456 -11.26 24.55 27.87
CA HIS A 456 -12.60 24.30 28.42
C HIS A 456 -13.67 25.07 27.62
N PRO A 457 -14.90 24.52 27.51
CA PRO A 457 -15.98 25.20 26.80
C PRO A 457 -16.27 26.59 27.37
N VAL A 458 -16.69 27.48 26.47
CA VAL A 458 -16.98 28.90 26.69
C VAL A 458 -17.90 29.11 27.91
N PRO A 459 -17.71 30.17 28.72
CA PRO A 459 -18.42 30.29 30.00
C PRO A 459 -19.95 30.32 29.84
N ARG A 460 -20.65 29.55 30.69
CA ARG A 460 -22.09 29.75 30.90
C ARG A 460 -22.33 31.15 31.45
N LEU A 461 -23.38 31.81 30.96
CA LEU A 461 -23.91 33.04 31.53
C LEU A 461 -24.27 32.83 33.01
N SER A 462 -23.71 33.67 33.88
CA SER A 462 -23.89 33.58 35.33
C SER A 462 -25.24 34.15 35.79
N PRO A 463 -26.00 33.45 36.66
CA PRO A 463 -26.94 34.08 37.58
C PRO A 463 -26.20 34.82 38.71
N MET A 464 -26.87 35.76 39.37
CA MET A 464 -26.23 36.69 40.31
C MET A 464 -26.02 36.16 41.75
N ALA A 465 -24.87 36.57 42.31
CA ALA A 465 -24.63 37.09 43.66
C ALA A 465 -24.63 36.18 44.94
N SER A 466 -23.43 36.18 45.57
CA SER A 466 -23.18 36.28 47.02
C SER A 466 -23.16 34.99 47.89
N PRO A 467 -22.47 34.98 49.06
CA PRO A 467 -20.99 35.05 49.20
C PRO A 467 -20.43 33.95 50.14
N PHE A 468 -19.10 33.74 50.22
CA PHE A 468 -18.29 33.51 51.46
C PHE A 468 -16.83 33.03 51.18
N LEU A 469 -15.85 33.75 51.77
CA LEU A 469 -14.44 33.46 52.15
C LEU A 469 -13.47 32.51 51.35
N PRO A 470 -12.15 32.83 51.28
CA PRO A 470 -11.13 32.06 50.56
C PRO A 470 -10.41 30.97 51.40
N ALA A 471 -9.81 29.99 50.71
CA ALA A 471 -9.00 28.91 51.29
C ALA A 471 -7.46 29.17 51.17
N PRO A 472 -6.60 28.56 52.03
CA PRO A 472 -5.17 28.85 52.10
C PRO A 472 -4.31 28.12 51.04
N PRO A 473 -3.05 28.56 50.79
CA PRO A 473 -2.17 27.98 49.78
C PRO A 473 -1.52 26.65 50.21
N GLY A 474 -1.23 25.79 49.24
CA GLY A 474 -0.58 24.48 49.45
C GLY A 474 0.95 24.52 49.61
N PRO A 475 1.57 23.42 50.08
CA PRO A 475 2.97 23.38 50.54
C PRO A 475 4.02 23.38 49.43
N SER A 476 5.25 23.76 49.81
CA SER A 476 6.37 24.01 48.91
C SER A 476 7.10 22.72 48.44
N PRO A 477 7.98 22.81 47.41
CA PRO A 477 8.63 21.63 46.82
C PRO A 477 9.53 20.81 47.74
N GLU A 478 10.04 21.38 48.84
CA GLU A 478 11.05 20.73 49.69
C GLU A 478 10.47 19.56 50.50
N GLU A 479 9.22 19.64 50.95
CA GLU A 479 8.54 18.56 51.69
C GLU A 479 8.32 17.29 50.85
N LYS A 480 8.25 17.42 49.52
CA LYS A 480 8.11 16.28 48.60
C LYS A 480 9.38 15.45 48.52
N ASN A 481 10.55 16.05 48.74
CA ASN A 481 11.84 15.40 48.48
C ASN A 481 12.30 14.47 49.62
N MET A 482 11.82 14.67 50.86
CA MET A 482 12.13 13.77 51.98
C MET A 482 11.38 12.43 51.92
N LYS A 483 10.14 12.40 51.42
CA LYS A 483 9.33 11.16 51.37
C LYS A 483 9.90 10.09 50.43
N ASN A 484 10.57 10.49 49.34
CA ASN A 484 11.11 9.55 48.36
C ASN A 484 12.35 8.77 48.83
N LYS A 485 13.09 9.25 49.85
CA LYS A 485 14.24 8.50 50.40
C LYS A 485 13.83 7.32 51.29
N SER A 486 12.70 7.41 51.99
CA SER A 486 12.26 6.38 52.94
C SER A 486 11.82 5.07 52.26
N VAL A 487 11.06 5.19 51.16
CA VAL A 487 10.51 4.04 50.42
C VAL A 487 11.62 3.15 49.83
N ALA A 488 12.72 3.75 49.38
CA ALA A 488 13.86 3.04 48.79
C ALA A 488 14.65 2.19 49.82
N GLN A 489 14.61 2.52 51.11
CA GLN A 489 15.20 1.68 52.16
C GLN A 489 14.30 0.47 52.49
N GLN A 490 12.99 0.68 52.58
CA GLN A 490 12.03 -0.40 52.92
C GLN A 490 11.94 -1.50 51.85
N LEU A 491 12.21 -1.17 50.58
CA LEU A 491 12.28 -2.18 49.50
C LEU A 491 13.53 -3.08 49.60
N ARG A 492 14.65 -2.58 50.16
CA ARG A 492 15.91 -3.32 50.25
C ARG A 492 15.92 -4.40 51.33
N GLU A 493 15.12 -4.28 52.38
CA GLU A 493 15.03 -5.31 53.43
C GLU A 493 14.14 -6.50 53.03
N LYS A 494 13.13 -6.28 52.18
CA LYS A 494 12.17 -7.33 51.78
C LYS A 494 12.72 -8.37 50.78
N LEU A 495 13.95 -8.20 50.29
CA LEU A 495 14.58 -9.06 49.28
C LEU A 495 15.59 -10.09 49.82
N LYS A 496 15.58 -10.40 51.13
CA LYS A 496 16.45 -11.43 51.75
C LYS A 496 15.71 -12.48 52.59
N LYS A 497 15.20 -13.56 51.94
CA LYS A 497 15.23 -14.99 52.36
C LYS A 497 14.38 -15.91 51.44
N PRO A 498 14.71 -17.21 51.27
CA PRO A 498 14.04 -18.12 50.32
C PRO A 498 13.03 -19.14 50.93
N LYS A 499 12.40 -19.91 50.03
CA LYS A 499 11.22 -20.83 50.13
C LYS A 499 11.24 -21.99 51.16
N ARG A 500 10.03 -22.46 51.55
CA ARG A 500 9.65 -23.89 51.66
C ARG A 500 8.12 -24.16 51.64
N GLU A 501 7.75 -25.29 51.03
CA GLU A 501 6.56 -26.21 51.08
C GLU A 501 5.54 -26.14 52.26
N LEU A 502 4.29 -26.67 52.24
CA LEU A 502 3.28 -27.15 51.23
C LEU A 502 1.90 -27.42 51.97
N GLU A 503 0.80 -27.71 51.23
CA GLU A 503 -0.49 -28.36 51.66
C GLU A 503 -1.53 -27.56 52.54
N ASN A 504 -2.88 -27.71 52.49
CA ASN A 504 -3.83 -28.60 51.76
C ASN A 504 -5.27 -27.98 51.58
N GLY A 505 -5.96 -28.32 50.45
CA GLY A 505 -7.45 -28.41 50.20
C GLY A 505 -8.38 -27.17 50.28
N VAL A 506 -9.72 -27.22 50.01
CA VAL A 506 -10.65 -28.10 49.22
C VAL A 506 -12.02 -27.37 48.93
N ALA A 507 -12.89 -27.91 48.04
CA ALA A 507 -14.31 -27.61 47.63
C ALA A 507 -15.36 -27.03 48.63
N GLY A 508 -16.61 -26.60 48.29
CA GLY A 508 -17.35 -26.40 47.02
C GLY A 508 -18.91 -26.50 47.11
N VAL A 509 -19.64 -25.68 46.31
CA VAL A 509 -21.03 -25.80 45.71
C VAL A 509 -22.37 -25.77 46.55
N GLU A 510 -23.45 -25.24 45.90
CA GLU A 510 -24.94 -25.31 46.12
C GLU A 510 -25.58 -24.48 47.27
N GLY A 511 -26.84 -23.97 47.27
CA GLY A 511 -28.00 -23.94 46.31
C GLY A 511 -29.18 -23.10 46.89
N GLY A 512 -30.26 -22.78 46.13
CA GLY A 512 -31.48 -22.03 46.59
C GLY A 512 -32.68 -22.94 46.97
N PRO A 513 -33.99 -22.56 46.90
CA PRO A 513 -34.67 -21.23 46.69
C PRO A 513 -36.01 -21.03 47.52
N GLU A 514 -36.93 -20.14 47.05
CA GLU A 514 -38.43 -20.04 47.26
C GLU A 514 -39.15 -18.98 48.18
N ALA A 515 -39.92 -18.10 47.49
CA ALA A 515 -41.38 -17.75 47.58
C ALA A 515 -42.12 -17.00 48.74
N SER A 516 -43.04 -16.10 48.30
CA SER A 516 -44.43 -15.77 48.79
C SER A 516 -44.83 -14.37 49.36
N ASP A 517 -45.77 -13.73 48.65
CA ASP A 517 -47.04 -13.03 49.02
C ASP A 517 -47.22 -11.78 49.95
N ALA A 518 -47.60 -10.66 49.30
CA ALA A 518 -48.87 -9.88 49.49
C ALA A 518 -49.03 -8.83 50.67
N PRO A 519 -50.16 -8.07 50.82
CA PRO A 519 -50.17 -6.59 50.63
C PRO A 519 -50.96 -5.73 51.67
N ILE A 520 -51.15 -4.41 51.44
CA ILE A 520 -52.19 -3.42 51.95
C ILE A 520 -51.82 -2.03 51.33
N GLY A 521 -52.67 -1.23 50.64
CA GLY A 521 -53.75 -0.30 51.11
C GLY A 521 -53.19 1.13 51.41
N ASP A 522 -53.80 2.29 51.09
CA ASP A 522 -55.09 2.66 50.45
C ASP A 522 -55.05 4.18 49.99
N ASP A 523 -56.18 4.73 49.49
CA ASP A 523 -56.52 6.17 49.23
C ASP A 523 -55.92 6.95 48.00
N CYS A 524 -56.57 7.96 47.39
CA CYS A 524 -57.99 8.19 46.98
C CYS A 524 -58.12 9.54 46.17
N GLU A 525 -59.25 9.74 45.48
CA GLU A 525 -59.69 10.90 44.61
C GLU A 525 -59.25 10.84 43.12
N ALA A 526 -60.12 10.54 42.13
CA ALA A 526 -61.44 11.04 41.70
C ALA A 526 -61.39 12.33 40.83
N GLY A 527 -61.92 12.35 39.59
CA GLY A 527 -62.52 11.25 38.81
C GLY A 527 -63.30 11.73 37.56
N MET A 528 -64.11 10.81 37.00
CA MET A 528 -65.19 11.01 35.99
C MET A 528 -64.76 11.40 34.56
N LYS A 529 -65.38 10.97 33.44
CA LYS A 529 -66.38 9.92 33.07
C LYS A 529 -66.35 9.83 31.50
N HIS A 530 -66.76 8.77 30.77
CA HIS A 530 -67.21 7.39 31.02
C HIS A 530 -67.13 6.57 29.69
N GLU A 531 -67.01 5.24 29.78
CA GLU A 531 -67.76 4.15 29.06
C GLU A 531 -68.08 4.19 27.53
N LEU A 532 -68.22 3.07 26.80
CA LEU A 532 -67.96 1.62 27.01
C LEU A 532 -67.98 0.90 25.62
N ASP A 533 -67.38 -0.31 25.56
CA ASP A 533 -67.69 -1.52 24.77
C ASP A 533 -68.31 -1.43 23.34
N HIS A 534 -67.89 -2.24 22.35
CA HIS A 534 -67.85 -3.70 22.43
C HIS A 534 -66.96 -4.39 21.36
N THR A 535 -66.41 -5.53 21.77
CA THR A 535 -66.00 -6.72 20.99
C THR A 535 -66.66 -6.98 19.61
N THR A 536 -65.88 -7.44 18.60
CA THR A 536 -65.86 -8.85 18.09
C THR A 536 -64.95 -9.03 16.83
N LYS A 537 -64.56 -10.29 16.57
CA LYS A 537 -63.66 -10.86 15.56
C LYS A 537 -63.95 -10.57 14.05
N MET A 538 -62.92 -10.89 13.25
CA MET A 538 -62.91 -11.66 11.98
C MET A 538 -62.64 -10.94 10.63
N GLU A 539 -61.66 -11.53 9.93
CA GLU A 539 -61.48 -11.67 8.47
C GLU A 539 -61.11 -10.48 7.56
N THR A 540 -60.41 -10.86 6.48
CA THR A 540 -59.78 -10.05 5.42
C THR A 540 -60.78 -9.45 4.43
N PRO A 541 -60.33 -8.49 3.60
CA PRO A 541 -60.60 -8.67 2.17
C PRO A 541 -59.40 -8.45 1.23
N ILE A 542 -59.46 -9.15 0.10
CA ILE A 542 -58.69 -8.95 -1.14
C ILE A 542 -59.44 -7.94 -2.02
N ILE A 543 -58.74 -7.18 -2.88
CA ILE A 543 -59.16 -6.65 -4.21
C ILE A 543 -58.05 -5.72 -4.72
N GLU A 544 -57.74 -5.58 -6.02
CA GLU A 544 -57.62 -6.53 -7.13
C GLU A 544 -56.83 -5.81 -8.25
N ALA A 545 -56.26 -6.54 -9.21
CA ALA A 545 -55.59 -5.95 -10.37
C ALA A 545 -56.59 -5.62 -11.50
N CYS A 546 -56.24 -4.70 -12.40
CA CYS A 546 -56.90 -4.58 -13.71
C CYS A 546 -56.09 -5.34 -14.77
N ASP A 547 -56.75 -6.33 -15.38
CA ASP A 547 -56.23 -7.21 -16.44
C ASP A 547 -56.62 -6.71 -17.85
N GLY A 548 -55.97 -7.22 -18.91
CA GLY A 548 -56.00 -6.55 -20.21
C GLY A 548 -55.56 -7.30 -21.48
N ALA A 549 -55.66 -8.65 -21.56
CA ALA A 549 -55.97 -9.46 -22.77
C ALA A 549 -55.26 -9.21 -24.15
N LYS A 550 -55.01 -10.16 -25.07
CA LYS A 550 -55.17 -11.63 -25.22
C LYS A 550 -54.35 -12.09 -26.47
N PRO A 551 -54.12 -13.40 -26.72
CA PRO A 551 -53.13 -13.90 -27.69
C PRO A 551 -53.69 -14.33 -29.07
N VAL A 552 -52.82 -14.42 -30.10
CA VAL A 552 -53.15 -15.02 -31.42
C VAL A 552 -52.04 -15.92 -32.01
N LYS A 553 -52.36 -17.23 -32.04
CA LYS A 553 -52.05 -18.32 -33.01
C LYS A 553 -50.69 -18.46 -33.74
N ARG A 554 -50.17 -19.70 -33.64
CA ARG A 554 -49.23 -20.43 -34.53
C ARG A 554 -49.56 -20.38 -36.04
N VAL A 555 -48.50 -20.45 -36.85
CA VAL A 555 -48.42 -21.23 -38.11
C VAL A 555 -47.09 -22.02 -38.12
N LYS A 556 -47.04 -23.19 -38.78
CA LYS A 556 -45.85 -24.08 -38.94
C LYS A 556 -45.41 -24.15 -40.40
N THR A 557 -44.11 -24.37 -40.63
CA THR A 557 -43.44 -25.27 -41.61
C THR A 557 -41.94 -25.24 -41.24
N GLU A 558 -41.18 -26.32 -40.99
CA GLU A 558 -40.78 -27.45 -41.89
C GLU A 558 -40.03 -26.90 -43.14
N ASP A 559 -38.78 -27.28 -43.51
CA ASP A 559 -37.92 -28.40 -43.09
C ASP A 559 -36.39 -28.13 -43.23
N SER A 560 -35.60 -29.01 -42.61
CA SER A 560 -34.20 -29.45 -42.92
C SER A 560 -33.16 -28.49 -43.55
N ASN A 561 -32.01 -28.36 -42.88
CA ASN A 561 -30.78 -29.01 -43.38
C ASN A 561 -29.69 -29.15 -42.31
N ILE A 562 -29.12 -30.35 -42.22
CA ILE A 562 -27.89 -30.67 -41.48
C ILE A 562 -26.73 -30.53 -42.47
N MET A 563 -25.67 -29.81 -42.12
CA MET A 563 -24.33 -30.06 -42.65
C MET A 563 -23.30 -29.78 -41.55
N ASP A 564 -22.52 -30.80 -41.23
CA ASP A 564 -21.26 -30.66 -40.51
C ASP A 564 -20.29 -29.80 -41.34
N ASP A 565 -19.46 -28.97 -40.70
CA ASP A 565 -18.08 -28.91 -41.16
C ASP A 565 -17.07 -28.65 -40.03
N LYS A 566 -15.88 -29.19 -40.27
CA LYS A 566 -14.84 -29.49 -39.29
C LYS A 566 -14.20 -28.24 -38.70
N THR A 567 -13.87 -28.31 -37.42
CA THR A 567 -12.75 -27.55 -36.86
C THR A 567 -11.45 -28.23 -37.28
N ASP A 568 -10.67 -27.55 -38.13
CA ASP A 568 -9.32 -28.00 -38.48
C ASP A 568 -8.39 -27.95 -37.26
N LEU A 569 -7.84 -29.10 -36.89
CA LEU A 569 -6.67 -29.17 -36.01
C LEU A 569 -5.45 -28.68 -36.78
N VAL A 570 -4.98 -27.47 -36.47
CA VAL A 570 -3.63 -27.04 -36.83
C VAL A 570 -2.64 -27.75 -35.92
N ILE A 571 -2.09 -28.86 -36.40
CA ILE A 571 -0.95 -29.53 -35.78
C ILE A 571 0.27 -28.63 -35.96
N LEU A 572 0.69 -27.94 -34.90
CA LEU A 572 1.97 -27.26 -34.87
C LEU A 572 3.09 -28.29 -34.71
N LYS A 573 4.11 -28.18 -35.57
CA LYS A 573 5.32 -29.00 -35.55
C LYS A 573 6.03 -28.92 -34.19
N GLU A 574 6.58 -30.04 -33.77
CA GLU A 574 7.51 -30.14 -32.64
C GLU A 574 8.74 -29.24 -32.86
N PRO A 575 9.12 -28.40 -31.88
CA PRO A 575 10.48 -27.89 -31.76
C PRO A 575 11.38 -28.98 -31.16
N GLY A 576 12.53 -29.22 -31.77
CA GLY A 576 13.44 -30.30 -31.37
C GLY A 576 14.09 -30.09 -30.00
N SER A 577 14.39 -31.24 -29.37
CA SER A 577 15.31 -31.45 -28.24
C SER A 577 16.25 -30.27 -27.90
N VAL A 578 15.94 -29.56 -26.81
CA VAL A 578 16.95 -28.81 -26.05
C VAL A 578 17.27 -29.62 -24.80
N THR A 579 18.54 -29.98 -24.64
CA THR A 579 19.04 -30.78 -23.50
C THR A 579 18.81 -30.09 -22.17
N ALA A 580 18.12 -30.77 -21.25
CA ALA A 580 17.86 -30.27 -19.91
C ALA A 580 19.15 -30.24 -19.08
N LEU A 581 19.53 -29.06 -18.56
CA LEU A 581 20.46 -28.95 -17.44
C LEU A 581 19.75 -29.49 -16.19
N GLY A 582 20.17 -30.66 -15.73
CA GLY A 582 19.57 -31.33 -14.59
C GLY A 582 19.92 -30.68 -13.26
N MET A 583 18.93 -30.08 -12.60
CA MET A 583 18.91 -29.89 -11.14
C MET A 583 17.58 -30.40 -10.59
N SER A 584 17.47 -31.71 -10.47
CA SER A 584 16.35 -32.39 -9.83
C SER A 584 16.42 -32.22 -8.31
N VAL A 585 15.48 -31.46 -7.74
CA VAL A 585 15.21 -31.46 -6.30
C VAL A 585 14.20 -32.56 -6.00
N GLU A 586 14.69 -33.75 -5.65
CA GLU A 586 13.82 -34.85 -5.22
C GLU A 586 13.19 -34.56 -3.85
N VAL A 587 11.88 -34.72 -3.76
CA VAL A 587 11.15 -34.86 -2.50
C VAL A 587 10.69 -36.30 -2.41
N CYS A 588 11.44 -37.12 -1.68
CA CYS A 588 11.07 -38.52 -1.45
C CYS A 588 9.79 -38.64 -0.62
N LEU A 589 8.77 -39.27 -1.21
CA LEU A 589 7.69 -39.93 -0.49
C LEU A 589 7.49 -41.34 -1.09
N GLU A 590 7.25 -42.30 -0.21
CA GLU A 590 7.51 -43.73 -0.38
C GLU A 590 6.74 -44.44 -1.52
N THR A 591 7.42 -45.37 -2.21
CA THR A 591 6.82 -46.64 -2.68
C THR A 591 7.84 -47.77 -2.56
N THR A 592 7.38 -49.02 -2.41
CA THR A 592 8.22 -50.20 -2.10
C THR A 592 8.04 -51.33 -3.13
N THR A 593 9.08 -52.17 -3.29
CA THR A 593 9.16 -53.40 -4.12
C THR A 593 9.11 -53.20 -5.65
N SER A 594 9.81 -53.96 -6.50
CA SER A 594 10.74 -55.10 -6.33
C SER A 594 11.76 -55.14 -7.49
N ALA A 595 12.96 -55.67 -7.27
CA ALA A 595 14.04 -55.75 -8.27
C ALA A 595 13.92 -56.93 -9.27
N GLN A 596 14.52 -56.78 -10.45
CA GLN A 596 15.11 -57.88 -11.23
C GLN A 596 16.17 -57.38 -12.24
N ASP A 597 17.21 -58.19 -12.46
CA ASP A 597 18.43 -57.86 -13.22
C ASP A 597 18.26 -57.80 -14.75
N SER A 598 19.16 -57.08 -15.43
CA SER A 598 19.94 -57.65 -16.56
C SER A 598 21.17 -56.77 -16.90
N GLN A 599 22.19 -57.39 -17.50
CA GLN A 599 23.56 -56.88 -17.64
C GLN A 599 23.87 -56.36 -19.07
N GLU A 600 25.08 -55.80 -19.21
CA GLU A 600 25.88 -55.64 -20.45
C GLU A 600 25.41 -54.59 -21.48
N GLY A 601 26.30 -53.89 -22.20
CA GLY A 601 27.77 -53.96 -22.16
C GLY A 601 28.45 -52.81 -22.92
N THR A 602 29.75 -52.63 -22.65
CA THR A 602 30.63 -51.60 -23.22
C THR A 602 30.99 -51.86 -24.69
N LYS A 603 31.17 -50.81 -25.50
CA LYS A 603 32.05 -50.83 -26.67
C LYS A 603 32.52 -49.44 -27.09
N GLU A 604 33.83 -49.31 -27.24
CA GLU A 604 34.57 -48.18 -27.81
C GLU A 604 34.81 -48.42 -29.31
N VAL A 605 34.82 -47.35 -30.12
CA VAL A 605 35.50 -47.15 -31.43
C VAL A 605 35.54 -45.61 -31.58
N GLU A 606 36.66 -44.94 -31.36
CA GLU A 606 37.75 -44.61 -32.30
C GLU A 606 37.43 -43.52 -33.35
N GLU A 607 38.48 -42.75 -33.65
CA GLU A 607 38.50 -41.47 -34.38
C GLU A 607 38.62 -41.68 -35.90
N ASP A 608 38.31 -40.64 -36.69
CA ASP A 608 38.92 -40.42 -38.01
C ASP A 608 38.86 -38.92 -38.36
N GLU A 609 40.02 -38.33 -38.67
CA GLU A 609 40.18 -36.97 -39.22
C GLU A 609 40.26 -37.03 -40.76
N GLU A 610 39.61 -36.12 -41.48
CA GLU A 610 40.03 -35.75 -42.85
C GLU A 610 39.96 -34.24 -43.07
N ASP A 611 41.02 -33.70 -43.69
CA ASP A 611 41.30 -32.28 -43.93
C ASP A 611 41.53 -32.04 -45.44
N VAL A 612 40.83 -31.06 -46.05
CA VAL A 612 41.12 -30.54 -47.40
C VAL A 612 40.69 -29.07 -47.59
N GLY A 613 41.66 -28.14 -47.53
CA GLY A 613 42.07 -27.34 -48.70
C GLY A 613 41.28 -26.12 -49.21
N ASP A 614 41.69 -24.93 -48.73
CA ASP A 614 42.08 -23.68 -49.44
C ASP A 614 41.20 -22.86 -50.45
N ASP A 615 41.42 -21.55 -50.32
CA ASP A 615 41.44 -20.43 -51.30
C ASP A 615 40.16 -19.86 -51.98
N ALA A 616 39.82 -18.61 -51.63
CA ALA A 616 39.67 -17.47 -52.57
C ALA A 616 39.61 -16.10 -51.86
N MET A 617 40.29 -15.08 -52.42
CA MET A 617 40.47 -13.75 -51.82
C MET A 617 39.31 -12.75 -52.02
N GLY A 618 39.07 -11.92 -50.99
CA GLY A 618 39.28 -10.47 -51.06
C GLY A 618 38.15 -9.53 -51.52
N GLU A 619 37.75 -8.61 -50.64
CA GLU A 619 37.51 -7.19 -50.94
C GLU A 619 37.54 -6.40 -49.60
N GLU A 620 38.38 -5.37 -49.51
CA GLU A 620 38.55 -4.51 -48.33
C GLU A 620 37.76 -3.20 -48.50
N GLU A 621 37.02 -2.78 -47.48
CA GLU A 621 36.49 -1.40 -47.36
C GLU A 621 36.99 -0.76 -46.07
N ASP A 622 37.63 0.40 -46.20
CA ASP A 622 38.29 1.12 -45.11
C ASP A 622 37.33 1.53 -43.98
N LYS A 623 37.74 1.23 -42.73
CA LYS A 623 37.22 1.90 -41.53
C LYS A 623 38.37 2.57 -40.82
N GLU A 624 38.31 3.91 -40.72
CA GLU A 624 39.24 4.70 -39.94
C GLU A 624 39.16 4.30 -38.45
N GLU A 625 40.21 3.67 -37.94
CA GLU A 625 40.38 3.46 -36.50
C GLU A 625 40.66 4.81 -35.82
N PHE A 626 39.71 5.28 -35.00
CA PHE A 626 40.01 6.31 -34.01
C PHE A 626 40.78 5.65 -32.86
N GLU A 627 42.05 6.03 -32.66
CA GLU A 627 42.84 5.62 -31.50
C GLU A 627 42.19 6.16 -30.21
N ASP A 628 41.53 5.28 -29.46
CA ASP A 628 40.97 5.58 -28.13
C ASP A 628 42.11 5.66 -27.10
N PRO A 629 42.28 6.77 -26.36
CA PRO A 629 43.46 6.98 -25.52
C PRO A 629 43.48 6.06 -24.29
N HIS A 630 44.29 4.99 -24.38
CA HIS A 630 44.76 4.14 -23.27
C HIS A 630 43.71 3.82 -22.18
N ILE A 631 42.85 2.83 -22.46
CA ILE A 631 42.12 2.13 -21.39
C ILE A 631 43.14 1.41 -20.49
N VAL A 632 43.41 1.99 -19.33
CA VAL A 632 44.16 1.32 -18.25
C VAL A 632 43.23 0.30 -17.63
N VAL A 633 43.36 -0.96 -18.06
CA VAL A 633 42.64 -2.09 -17.46
C VAL A 633 43.05 -2.20 -15.98
N PRO A 634 42.13 -2.03 -15.01
CA PRO A 634 42.45 -2.20 -13.60
C PRO A 634 42.86 -3.66 -13.32
N PRO A 635 43.71 -3.93 -12.31
CA PRO A 635 44.02 -5.30 -11.92
C PRO A 635 42.73 -6.06 -11.52
N GLU A 636 42.66 -7.34 -11.86
CA GLU A 636 41.54 -8.21 -11.50
C GLU A 636 41.41 -8.30 -9.96
N LEU A 637 40.44 -7.60 -9.40
CA LEU A 637 40.15 -7.61 -7.96
C LEU A 637 39.42 -8.91 -7.60
N GLU A 638 40.09 -9.80 -6.88
CA GLU A 638 39.50 -11.05 -6.40
C GLU A 638 38.94 -10.96 -4.97
N GLY A 639 37.92 -11.78 -4.70
CA GLY A 639 37.45 -12.11 -3.35
C GLY A 639 37.15 -10.92 -2.44
N THR A 640 37.90 -10.82 -1.33
CA THR A 640 37.66 -9.82 -0.27
C THR A 640 38.01 -8.39 -0.67
N GLU A 641 38.94 -8.20 -1.61
CA GLU A 641 39.36 -6.86 -2.04
C GLU A 641 38.30 -6.21 -2.93
N LEU A 642 37.68 -6.99 -3.82
CA LEU A 642 36.52 -6.56 -4.60
C LEU A 642 35.35 -6.14 -3.70
N ALA A 643 35.04 -6.94 -2.67
CA ALA A 643 33.97 -6.63 -1.72
C ALA A 643 34.26 -5.36 -0.89
N ALA A 644 35.52 -5.11 -0.55
CA ALA A 644 35.94 -3.87 0.11
C ALA A 644 35.79 -2.65 -0.81
N ALA A 645 36.25 -2.75 -2.07
CA ALA A 645 36.13 -1.70 -3.08
C ALA A 645 34.67 -1.36 -3.41
N GLN A 646 33.80 -2.37 -3.57
CA GLN A 646 32.36 -2.20 -3.74
C GLN A 646 31.72 -1.45 -2.57
N LYS A 647 32.09 -1.82 -1.33
CA LYS A 647 31.58 -1.15 -0.13
C LYS A 647 32.05 0.30 -0.04
N GLU A 648 33.32 0.58 -0.33
CA GLU A 648 33.85 1.95 -0.32
C GLU A 648 33.17 2.82 -1.39
N LEU A 649 33.00 2.31 -2.62
CA LEU A 649 32.26 3.00 -3.67
C LEU A 649 30.83 3.31 -3.23
N ALA A 650 30.12 2.36 -2.62
CA ALA A 650 28.76 2.55 -2.12
C ALA A 650 28.69 3.61 -0.99
N GLU A 651 29.62 3.60 -0.03
CA GLU A 651 29.67 4.62 1.04
C GLU A 651 29.98 6.02 0.48
N ARG A 652 30.88 6.14 -0.51
CA ARG A 652 31.20 7.42 -1.19
C ARG A 652 30.03 7.96 -2.02
N VAL A 653 29.37 7.12 -2.82
CA VAL A 653 28.18 7.47 -3.61
C VAL A 653 27.06 7.97 -2.69
N LYS A 654 26.79 7.25 -1.60
CA LYS A 654 25.80 7.65 -0.59
C LYS A 654 26.13 9.00 0.04
N SER A 655 27.39 9.24 0.41
CA SER A 655 27.83 10.53 0.98
C SER A 655 27.58 11.71 0.02
N LYS A 656 27.86 11.53 -1.28
CA LYS A 656 27.58 12.56 -2.29
C LYS A 656 26.08 12.79 -2.50
N GLN A 657 25.26 11.74 -2.47
CA GLN A 657 23.80 11.86 -2.53
C GLN A 657 23.27 12.65 -1.32
N GLU A 658 23.71 12.32 -0.11
CA GLU A 658 23.33 13.05 1.11
C GLU A 658 23.75 14.54 1.02
N ALA A 659 24.97 14.83 0.57
CA ALA A 659 25.45 16.21 0.38
C ALA A 659 24.67 16.98 -0.71
N ARG A 660 24.25 16.32 -1.80
CA ARG A 660 23.39 16.92 -2.84
C ARG A 660 21.98 17.19 -2.32
N LEU A 661 21.41 16.25 -1.56
CA LEU A 661 20.11 16.42 -0.91
C LEU A 661 20.12 17.58 0.10
N ASP A 662 21.23 17.83 0.79
CA ASP A 662 21.34 18.97 1.70
C ASP A 662 21.44 20.31 0.95
N ARG A 663 22.21 20.41 -0.16
CA ARG A 663 22.20 21.60 -1.03
C ARG A 663 20.81 21.91 -1.59
N LEU A 664 20.12 20.88 -2.08
CA LEU A 664 18.75 21.00 -2.60
C LEU A 664 17.75 21.50 -1.54
N LYS A 665 18.00 21.29 -0.25
CA LYS A 665 17.17 21.85 0.84
C LYS A 665 17.47 23.32 1.09
N GLU A 666 18.73 23.74 0.97
CA GLU A 666 19.14 25.14 1.15
C GLU A 666 18.62 26.05 0.02
N GLU A 667 18.40 25.48 -1.18
CA GLU A 667 17.85 26.17 -2.35
C GLU A 667 16.31 26.33 -2.34
N ILE A 668 15.58 25.73 -1.37
CA ILE A 668 14.11 25.81 -1.33
C ILE A 668 13.64 27.19 -0.84
N GLU A 669 13.09 28.00 -1.75
CA GLU A 669 12.45 29.27 -1.41
C GLU A 669 10.93 29.12 -1.12
N ASP A 670 10.46 29.60 0.04
CA ASP A 670 9.03 29.73 0.35
C ASP A 670 8.43 30.94 -0.40
N THR A 671 8.12 30.73 -1.67
CA THR A 671 7.53 31.77 -2.56
C THR A 671 6.06 32.08 -2.22
N ILE A 672 5.32 31.10 -1.69
CA ILE A 672 3.87 31.20 -1.44
C ILE A 672 3.59 31.93 -0.11
N ARG A 673 4.42 31.70 0.92
CA ARG A 673 4.30 32.30 2.25
C ARG A 673 2.90 32.14 2.81
N TYR A 674 2.48 30.90 3.05
CA TYR A 674 1.14 30.55 3.56
C TYR A 674 0.75 31.23 4.89
N HIS A 675 1.72 31.73 5.64
CA HIS A 675 1.53 32.42 6.92
C HIS A 675 1.24 33.93 6.78
N GLU A 676 1.41 34.51 5.59
CA GLU A 676 1.17 35.94 5.31
C GLU A 676 -0.12 36.16 4.51
N ALA A 677 -0.84 37.26 4.77
CA ALA A 677 -2.03 37.64 4.01
C ALA A 677 -1.78 37.65 2.48
N GLY A 678 -2.78 37.25 1.70
CA GLY A 678 -2.67 37.10 0.23
C GLY A 678 -1.98 35.81 -0.24
N TRP A 679 -1.74 34.84 0.64
CA TRP A 679 -1.16 33.53 0.28
C TRP A 679 -1.95 32.82 -0.82
N LYS A 680 -3.27 32.99 -0.84
CA LYS A 680 -4.19 32.34 -1.78
C LYS A 680 -3.97 32.78 -3.23
N ASP A 681 -3.77 34.08 -3.45
CA ASP A 681 -3.44 34.60 -4.78
C ASP A 681 -2.00 34.28 -5.19
N ARG A 682 -1.03 34.32 -4.25
CA ARG A 682 0.34 33.88 -4.54
C ARG A 682 0.37 32.39 -4.94
N TYR A 683 -0.37 31.55 -4.22
CA TYR A 683 -0.54 30.14 -4.55
C TYR A 683 -1.06 29.95 -5.97
N TYR A 684 -2.21 30.53 -6.30
CA TYR A 684 -2.79 30.35 -7.63
C TYR A 684 -1.94 30.97 -8.75
N GLN A 685 -1.28 32.11 -8.53
CA GLN A 685 -0.37 32.70 -9.53
C GLN A 685 0.90 31.87 -9.77
N ASN A 686 1.40 31.18 -8.74
CA ASN A 686 2.60 30.33 -8.82
C ASN A 686 2.27 28.93 -9.36
N LYS A 687 1.24 28.27 -8.82
CA LYS A 687 0.88 26.87 -9.10
C LYS A 687 0.03 26.71 -10.36
N LEU A 688 -0.90 27.63 -10.61
CA LEU A 688 -1.59 27.73 -11.90
C LEU A 688 -0.87 28.79 -12.75
N LYS A 689 0.15 28.36 -13.52
CA LYS A 689 0.87 29.22 -14.48
C LYS A 689 -0.16 30.02 -15.31
N LYS A 690 -0.02 31.35 -15.42
CA LYS A 690 -1.05 32.28 -15.97
C LYS A 690 -1.78 31.79 -17.23
N GLN A 691 -1.06 31.16 -18.15
CA GLN A 691 -1.62 30.65 -19.41
C GLN A 691 -2.69 29.56 -19.19
N ASN A 692 -2.60 28.76 -18.11
CA ASN A 692 -3.60 27.75 -17.75
C ASN A 692 -4.87 28.40 -17.17
N LEU A 693 -4.74 29.52 -16.44
CA LEU A 693 -5.88 30.32 -15.98
C LEU A 693 -6.64 30.94 -17.15
N GLU A 694 -5.93 31.37 -18.20
CA GLU A 694 -6.50 32.03 -19.38
C GLU A 694 -7.09 31.06 -20.42
N LYS A 695 -6.46 29.90 -20.64
CA LYS A 695 -6.86 28.93 -21.68
C LYS A 695 -7.60 27.69 -21.16
N GLY A 696 -7.42 27.32 -19.89
CA GLY A 696 -7.90 26.06 -19.31
C GLY A 696 -9.22 26.18 -18.51
N GLY A 697 -10.07 27.15 -18.81
CA GLY A 697 -11.32 27.38 -18.06
C GLY A 697 -11.16 27.98 -16.66
N GLY A 698 -9.96 28.42 -16.30
CA GLY A 698 -9.69 29.13 -15.05
C GLY A 698 -9.82 28.27 -13.78
N ARG A 699 -9.92 28.95 -12.62
CA ARG A 699 -10.04 28.26 -11.32
C ARG A 699 -11.34 27.43 -11.23
N GLU A 700 -12.43 27.86 -11.87
CA GLU A 700 -13.72 27.15 -11.87
C GLU A 700 -13.63 25.74 -12.48
N HIS A 701 -12.81 25.55 -13.53
CA HIS A 701 -12.57 24.21 -14.09
C HIS A 701 -11.83 23.30 -13.11
N MET A 702 -10.87 23.85 -12.36
CA MET A 702 -10.14 23.15 -11.29
C MET A 702 -11.07 22.72 -10.15
N TYR A 703 -11.99 23.60 -9.74
CA TYR A 703 -12.97 23.30 -8.69
C TYR A 703 -13.93 22.19 -9.13
N ARG A 704 -14.54 22.34 -10.32
CA ARG A 704 -15.43 21.34 -10.90
C ARG A 704 -14.76 19.96 -11.01
N THR A 705 -13.57 19.89 -11.62
CA THR A 705 -12.88 18.61 -11.83
C THR A 705 -12.39 17.97 -10.54
N TYR A 706 -12.12 18.75 -9.48
CA TYR A 706 -11.80 18.20 -8.16
C TYR A 706 -13.04 17.53 -7.51
N ILE A 707 -14.21 18.16 -7.61
CA ILE A 707 -15.48 17.61 -7.11
C ILE A 707 -15.92 16.38 -7.93
N GLU A 708 -15.79 16.43 -9.26
CA GLU A 708 -15.94 15.26 -10.12
C GLU A 708 -15.00 14.13 -9.67
N GLY A 709 -13.74 14.44 -9.35
CA GLY A 709 -12.78 13.45 -8.87
C GLY A 709 -13.16 12.79 -7.55
N LEU A 710 -13.64 13.55 -6.56
CA LEU A 710 -14.12 12.96 -5.29
C LEU A 710 -15.28 11.99 -5.52
N CYS A 711 -16.19 12.34 -6.43
CA CYS A 711 -17.29 11.47 -6.85
C CYS A 711 -16.81 10.23 -7.62
N TRP A 712 -15.79 10.39 -8.48
CA TRP A 712 -15.17 9.30 -9.24
C TRP A 712 -14.50 8.30 -8.31
N VAL A 713 -13.69 8.76 -7.34
CA VAL A 713 -12.98 7.89 -6.39
C VAL A 713 -13.98 7.11 -5.53
N PHE A 714 -15.01 7.77 -5.00
CA PHE A 714 -16.05 7.09 -4.22
C PHE A 714 -16.81 6.05 -5.07
N GLN A 715 -17.14 6.37 -6.33
CA GLN A 715 -17.75 5.39 -7.23
C GLN A 715 -16.79 4.25 -7.61
N TYR A 716 -15.49 4.50 -7.76
CA TYR A 716 -14.49 3.46 -8.06
C TYR A 716 -14.39 2.43 -6.94
N TYR A 717 -14.45 2.90 -5.69
CA TYR A 717 -14.39 2.06 -4.50
C TYR A 717 -15.65 1.20 -4.33
N TYR A 718 -16.85 1.73 -4.59
CA TYR A 718 -18.12 1.05 -4.30
C TYR A 718 -18.80 0.38 -5.51
N ARG A 719 -18.53 0.84 -6.73
CA ARG A 719 -19.14 0.34 -7.99
C ARG A 719 -18.12 -0.16 -9.03
N GLY A 720 -16.82 -0.04 -8.80
CA GLY A 720 -15.80 -0.25 -9.83
C GLY A 720 -15.68 0.95 -10.78
N CYS A 721 -14.78 0.89 -11.77
CA CYS A 721 -14.42 2.07 -12.57
C CYS A 721 -15.56 2.54 -13.48
N GLN A 722 -16.07 3.76 -13.25
CA GLN A 722 -17.18 4.33 -14.02
C GLN A 722 -16.73 5.09 -15.29
N ALA A 723 -15.52 5.65 -15.29
CA ALA A 723 -14.93 6.31 -16.45
C ALA A 723 -13.44 6.05 -16.52
N TRP A 724 -13.02 5.21 -17.47
CA TRP A 724 -11.62 4.84 -17.68
C TRP A 724 -10.74 5.98 -18.18
N GLY A 725 -11.30 6.87 -19.01
CA GLY A 725 -10.60 8.05 -19.56
C GLY A 725 -10.65 9.30 -18.68
N TRP A 726 -11.36 9.27 -17.54
CA TRP A 726 -11.41 10.42 -16.63
C TRP A 726 -10.10 10.54 -15.83
N PHE A 727 -9.64 11.78 -15.62
CA PHE A 727 -8.52 12.12 -14.74
C PHE A 727 -8.62 13.57 -14.27
N TYR A 728 -7.91 13.91 -13.20
CA TYR A 728 -7.77 15.27 -12.71
C TYR A 728 -6.64 16.03 -13.44
N PRO A 729 -6.91 17.11 -14.21
CA PRO A 729 -5.94 17.71 -15.13
C PRO A 729 -5.05 18.80 -14.49
N PHE A 730 -4.79 18.72 -13.18
CA PHE A 730 -3.94 19.67 -12.45
C PHE A 730 -3.02 18.94 -11.47
N HIS A 731 -1.79 19.43 -11.27
CA HIS A 731 -0.83 18.84 -10.33
C HIS A 731 -1.10 19.19 -8.85
N TYR A 732 -2.06 20.09 -8.58
CA TYR A 732 -2.33 20.67 -7.27
C TYR A 732 -3.82 20.71 -6.97
N ALA A 733 -4.21 20.69 -5.69
CA ALA A 733 -5.60 20.79 -5.25
C ALA A 733 -6.04 22.24 -5.02
N PRO A 734 -7.34 22.57 -5.14
CA PRO A 734 -7.85 23.86 -4.70
C PRO A 734 -7.86 23.96 -3.16
N PHE A 735 -8.18 25.15 -2.64
CA PHE A 735 -8.44 25.31 -1.21
C PHE A 735 -9.89 24.98 -0.85
N ALA A 736 -10.13 24.54 0.39
CA ALA A 736 -11.49 24.25 0.83
C ALA A 736 -12.37 25.50 0.81
N SER A 737 -11.81 26.68 1.11
CA SER A 737 -12.49 27.97 1.01
C SER A 737 -12.81 28.45 -0.41
N ASP A 738 -12.43 27.72 -1.46
CA ASP A 738 -12.91 27.95 -2.84
C ASP A 738 -14.00 26.97 -3.28
N LEU A 739 -14.08 25.81 -2.64
CA LEU A 739 -15.07 24.77 -2.93
C LEU A 739 -16.38 25.09 -2.20
N VAL A 740 -17.06 26.13 -2.68
CA VAL A 740 -18.34 26.63 -2.18
C VAL A 740 -19.44 26.52 -3.24
N ASN A 741 -20.69 26.30 -2.82
CA ASN A 741 -21.86 26.02 -3.67
C ASN A 741 -21.60 24.85 -4.64
N ILE A 742 -20.93 23.78 -4.18
CA ILE A 742 -20.46 22.69 -5.05
C ILE A 742 -21.59 21.81 -5.61
N GLU A 743 -22.80 21.88 -5.04
CA GLU A 743 -24.02 21.24 -5.54
C GLU A 743 -24.41 21.67 -6.95
N ARG A 744 -23.89 22.82 -7.44
CA ARG A 744 -24.04 23.25 -8.85
C ARG A 744 -23.39 22.29 -9.86
N TYR A 745 -22.48 21.43 -9.43
CA TYR A 745 -21.74 20.53 -10.32
C TYR A 745 -22.52 19.24 -10.56
N HIS A 746 -23.22 19.18 -11.69
CA HIS A 746 -23.80 17.94 -12.19
C HIS A 746 -22.70 16.97 -12.64
N VAL A 747 -22.34 16.04 -11.77
CA VAL A 747 -21.35 14.99 -12.06
C VAL A 747 -22.01 13.84 -12.82
N ALA A 748 -21.55 13.60 -14.04
CA ALA A 748 -21.90 12.44 -14.85
C ALA A 748 -20.63 11.88 -15.50
N PHE A 749 -20.52 10.56 -15.56
CA PHE A 749 -19.37 9.86 -16.12
C PHE A 749 -19.74 9.12 -17.39
N GLU A 750 -18.96 9.34 -18.45
CA GLU A 750 -19.06 8.56 -19.68
C GLU A 750 -18.22 7.28 -19.52
N ALA A 751 -18.85 6.13 -19.77
CA ALA A 751 -18.19 4.83 -19.69
C ALA A 751 -17.20 4.66 -20.85
N GLY A 752 -15.95 5.09 -20.62
CA GLY A 752 -14.82 4.81 -21.50
C GLY A 752 -14.43 3.33 -21.53
N LYS A 753 -13.39 3.00 -22.30
CA LYS A 753 -12.74 1.68 -22.27
C LYS A 753 -11.34 1.82 -21.64
N PRO A 754 -10.80 0.75 -21.01
CA PRO A 754 -9.38 0.70 -20.71
C PRO A 754 -8.58 0.82 -22.01
N LEU A 755 -7.40 1.45 -21.91
CA LEU A 755 -6.40 1.42 -22.98
C LEU A 755 -5.88 -0.01 -23.18
N ARG A 756 -5.20 -0.27 -24.30
CA ARG A 756 -4.48 -1.53 -24.49
C ARG A 756 -3.17 -1.53 -23.69
N PRO A 757 -2.59 -2.68 -23.34
CA PRO A 757 -1.36 -2.73 -22.55
C PRO A 757 -0.19 -1.92 -23.15
N LEU A 758 0.05 -2.01 -24.47
CA LEU A 758 1.08 -1.21 -25.15
C LEU A 758 0.78 0.30 -25.16
N GLU A 759 -0.50 0.69 -25.23
CA GLU A 759 -0.93 2.09 -25.16
C GLU A 759 -0.72 2.64 -23.75
N GLN A 760 -1.03 1.85 -22.71
CA GLN A 760 -0.68 2.18 -21.33
C GLN A 760 0.83 2.31 -21.13
N LEU A 761 1.64 1.38 -21.66
CA LEU A 761 3.09 1.43 -21.52
C LEU A 761 3.68 2.73 -22.07
N MET A 762 3.29 3.15 -23.29
CA MET A 762 3.66 4.47 -23.81
C MET A 762 3.17 5.61 -22.90
N ALA A 763 1.98 5.48 -22.30
CA ALA A 763 1.42 6.51 -21.44
C ALA A 763 2.09 6.61 -20.05
N VAL A 764 2.73 5.55 -19.52
CA VAL A 764 3.31 5.54 -18.17
C VAL A 764 4.84 5.47 -18.13
N LEU A 765 5.50 4.93 -19.16
CA LEU A 765 6.95 4.73 -19.13
C LEU A 765 7.74 6.01 -19.48
N PRO A 766 8.91 6.23 -18.84
CA PRO A 766 9.89 7.22 -19.26
C PRO A 766 10.69 6.73 -20.48
N PRO A 767 11.32 7.62 -21.26
CA PRO A 767 12.10 7.22 -22.43
C PRO A 767 13.32 6.35 -22.09
N GLU A 768 13.83 6.40 -20.85
CA GLU A 768 14.86 5.50 -20.34
C GLU A 768 14.40 4.03 -20.25
N SER A 769 13.09 3.76 -20.18
CA SER A 769 12.50 2.40 -20.16
C SER A 769 11.88 2.01 -21.50
N ALA A 770 12.25 2.67 -22.60
CA ALA A 770 11.65 2.45 -23.93
C ALA A 770 11.89 1.03 -24.47
N ASP A 771 12.92 0.32 -24.00
CA ASP A 771 13.23 -1.06 -24.40
C ASP A 771 12.15 -2.08 -23.95
N ALA A 772 11.28 -1.70 -23.00
CA ALA A 772 10.12 -2.50 -22.60
C ALA A 772 8.96 -2.46 -23.62
N LEU A 773 9.12 -1.75 -24.75
CA LEU A 773 8.15 -1.62 -25.83
C LEU A 773 8.73 -2.16 -27.15
N PRO A 774 7.87 -2.66 -28.07
CA PRO A 774 8.30 -3.00 -29.43
C PRO A 774 9.01 -1.81 -30.12
N VAL A 775 10.09 -2.10 -30.86
CA VAL A 775 10.98 -1.10 -31.48
C VAL A 775 10.26 0.06 -32.21
N PRO A 776 9.15 -0.13 -32.96
CA PRO A 776 8.43 0.99 -33.58
C PRO A 776 7.81 1.97 -32.57
N LEU A 777 7.35 1.47 -31.43
CA LEU A 777 6.76 2.28 -30.35
C LEU A 777 7.84 2.92 -29.47
N ALA A 778 8.92 2.18 -29.16
CA ALA A 778 10.09 2.71 -28.46
C ALA A 778 10.68 3.95 -29.17
N ARG A 779 10.72 3.92 -30.51
CA ARG A 779 11.13 5.08 -31.35
C ARG A 779 10.26 6.31 -31.19
N LEU A 780 8.97 6.17 -30.83
CA LEU A 780 8.08 7.32 -30.59
C LEU A 780 8.42 8.07 -29.29
N MET A 781 9.13 7.44 -28.35
CA MET A 781 9.55 8.07 -27.09
C MET A 781 10.92 8.76 -27.21
N THR A 782 11.79 8.19 -28.05
CA THR A 782 13.21 8.55 -28.15
C THR A 782 13.55 9.47 -29.33
N SER A 783 12.89 9.32 -30.49
CA SER A 783 13.14 10.13 -31.68
C SER A 783 12.71 11.59 -31.50
N GLN A 784 13.53 12.53 -31.99
CA GLN A 784 13.21 13.96 -32.01
C GLN A 784 12.10 14.29 -33.03
N ASP A 785 11.95 13.49 -34.09
CA ASP A 785 10.91 13.66 -35.11
C ASP A 785 9.55 13.07 -34.69
N SER A 786 9.44 12.56 -33.45
CA SER A 786 8.21 11.95 -32.96
C SER A 786 7.11 13.00 -32.74
N PRO A 787 5.89 12.78 -33.25
CA PRO A 787 4.76 13.71 -33.08
C PRO A 787 4.22 13.77 -31.64
N ILE A 788 4.80 12.98 -30.72
CA ILE A 788 4.50 12.94 -29.28
C ILE A 788 5.75 13.09 -28.41
N LYS A 789 6.87 13.62 -28.97
CA LYS A 789 8.12 13.77 -28.21
C LYS A 789 7.98 14.67 -26.97
N ASP A 790 7.07 15.64 -27.02
CA ASP A 790 6.68 16.52 -25.92
C ASP A 790 6.14 15.78 -24.68
N PHE A 791 5.67 14.53 -24.82
CA PHE A 791 5.25 13.71 -23.68
C PHE A 791 6.41 13.10 -22.90
N TYR A 792 7.63 13.11 -23.46
CA TYR A 792 8.82 12.45 -22.90
C TYR A 792 9.99 13.43 -22.72
N PRO A 793 9.86 14.45 -21.85
CA PRO A 793 10.96 15.32 -21.48
C PRO A 793 12.05 14.51 -20.76
N ARG A 794 13.34 14.83 -21.02
CA ARG A 794 14.47 14.24 -20.29
C ARG A 794 14.61 14.83 -18.88
N ASP A 795 14.40 16.13 -18.76
CA ASP A 795 14.50 16.85 -17.49
C ASP A 795 13.11 17.34 -17.10
N VAL A 796 12.64 16.90 -15.93
CA VAL A 796 11.28 17.15 -15.47
C VAL A 796 11.32 18.20 -14.36
N GLU A 797 10.59 19.29 -14.55
CA GLU A 797 10.43 20.33 -13.52
C GLU A 797 9.79 19.72 -12.26
N VAL A 798 10.42 19.97 -11.10
CA VAL A 798 9.95 19.51 -9.79
C VAL A 798 9.72 20.70 -8.87
N ASP A 799 8.58 20.73 -8.19
CA ASP A 799 8.20 21.77 -7.23
C ASP A 799 8.29 21.23 -5.79
N PRO A 800 9.14 21.81 -4.93
CA PRO A 800 9.21 21.44 -3.52
C PRO A 800 7.89 21.54 -2.76
N ASN A 801 6.99 22.46 -3.15
CA ASN A 801 5.68 22.70 -2.54
C ASN A 801 5.70 22.74 -0.99
N GLY A 802 6.75 23.33 -0.40
CA GLY A 802 6.95 23.41 1.05
C GLY A 802 7.32 22.09 1.74
N LYS A 803 7.77 21.06 1.01
CA LYS A 803 8.24 19.79 1.59
C LYS A 803 9.78 19.70 1.48
N ALA A 804 10.44 19.33 2.58
CA ALA A 804 11.90 19.34 2.68
C ALA A 804 12.64 18.20 1.95
N MET A 805 11.94 17.14 1.53
CA MET A 805 12.58 15.96 0.94
C MET A 805 12.11 15.76 -0.52
N PRO A 806 13.02 15.57 -1.50
CA PRO A 806 12.67 15.50 -2.92
C PRO A 806 11.60 14.46 -3.30
N TRP A 807 11.55 13.32 -2.62
CA TRP A 807 10.49 12.32 -2.86
C TRP A 807 9.07 12.81 -2.51
N LEU A 808 8.94 13.89 -1.72
CA LEU A 808 7.68 14.56 -1.38
C LEU A 808 7.35 15.75 -2.29
N TRP A 809 8.24 16.13 -3.20
CA TRP A 809 8.02 17.23 -4.14
C TRP A 809 6.93 16.85 -5.15
N VAL A 810 6.45 17.79 -5.96
CA VAL A 810 5.47 17.57 -7.04
C VAL A 810 6.23 17.52 -8.37
N THR A 811 5.93 16.56 -9.25
CA THR A 811 6.61 16.42 -10.55
C THR A 811 5.69 16.91 -11.65
N LEU A 812 6.16 17.90 -12.41
CA LEU A 812 5.34 18.64 -13.37
C LEU A 812 5.46 18.05 -14.78
N LEU A 813 5.03 16.80 -14.93
CA LEU A 813 4.91 16.16 -16.24
C LEU A 813 3.76 16.77 -17.05
N PRO A 814 3.93 16.95 -18.38
CA PRO A 814 2.84 17.34 -19.27
C PRO A 814 1.82 16.20 -19.37
N PHE A 815 0.54 16.46 -19.07
CA PHE A 815 -0.52 15.47 -19.24
C PHE A 815 -0.61 15.00 -20.70
N ILE A 816 -0.75 13.69 -20.90
CA ILE A 816 -0.85 13.10 -22.25
C ILE A 816 -2.21 13.39 -22.85
N ASP A 817 -2.22 13.83 -24.11
CA ASP A 817 -3.39 13.80 -24.98
C ASP A 817 -3.54 12.37 -25.55
N GLU A 818 -4.57 11.68 -25.09
CA GLU A 818 -4.90 10.30 -25.46
C GLU A 818 -5.16 10.15 -26.95
N THR A 819 -5.77 11.15 -27.60
CA THR A 819 -6.05 11.11 -29.05
C THR A 819 -4.74 11.14 -29.82
N ARG A 820 -3.82 12.07 -29.47
CA ARG A 820 -2.48 12.16 -30.07
C ARG A 820 -1.65 10.90 -29.83
N LEU A 821 -1.75 10.31 -28.64
CA LEU A 821 -1.05 9.07 -28.28
C LEU A 821 -1.53 7.89 -29.14
N LEU A 822 -2.85 7.68 -29.22
CA LEU A 822 -3.46 6.60 -29.99
C LEU A 822 -3.21 6.75 -31.50
N ASP A 823 -3.30 7.96 -32.03
CA ASP A 823 -2.96 8.28 -33.41
C ASP A 823 -1.50 7.95 -33.77
N ALA A 824 -0.57 8.29 -32.87
CA ALA A 824 0.85 7.99 -33.06
C ALA A 824 1.13 6.49 -32.91
N GLY A 825 0.56 5.83 -31.90
CA GLY A 825 0.68 4.40 -31.66
C GLY A 825 0.11 3.56 -32.81
N GLY A 826 -1.08 3.90 -33.30
CA GLY A 826 -1.71 3.22 -34.43
C GLY A 826 -0.89 3.33 -35.72
N ARG A 827 -0.27 4.49 -35.99
CA ARG A 827 0.68 4.65 -37.11
C ARG A 827 1.99 3.88 -36.89
N GLY A 828 2.45 3.76 -35.65
CA GLY A 828 3.61 2.95 -35.27
C GLY A 828 3.36 1.46 -35.52
N CYS A 829 2.24 0.95 -35.01
CA CYS A 829 1.79 -0.44 -35.21
C CYS A 829 1.54 -0.73 -36.70
N ALA A 830 0.83 0.11 -37.45
CA ALA A 830 0.51 -0.16 -38.85
C ALA A 830 1.72 -0.28 -39.80
N ARG A 831 2.93 0.15 -39.38
CA ARG A 831 4.19 -0.04 -40.13
C ARG A 831 4.80 -1.43 -39.97
N GLN A 832 4.26 -2.26 -39.07
CA GLN A 832 4.56 -3.68 -38.94
C GLN A 832 3.24 -4.46 -38.95
N SER A 833 3.11 -5.45 -39.83
CA SER A 833 1.95 -6.36 -39.86
C SER A 833 1.99 -7.36 -38.69
N VAL A 834 1.88 -6.84 -37.44
CA VAL A 834 2.13 -7.55 -36.16
C VAL A 834 1.09 -7.13 -35.12
N CYS A 835 -0.18 -6.98 -35.53
CA CYS A 835 -1.33 -6.76 -34.64
C CYS A 835 -2.50 -7.67 -35.05
N GLY A 836 -2.25 -8.98 -34.97
CA GLY A 836 -3.27 -10.02 -35.00
C GLY A 836 -2.84 -11.11 -34.02
N GLY A 837 -3.65 -11.36 -32.99
CA GLY A 837 -3.29 -12.11 -31.78
C GLY A 837 -3.90 -11.43 -30.57
#